data_AF-Q9VD15-F1
#
_entry.id   AF-Q9VD15-F1
#
_cell.length_a   1.000
_cell.length_b   1.000
_cell.length_c   1.000
_cell.angle_alpha   90.00
_cell.angle_beta   90.00
_cell.angle_gamma   90.00
#
_symmetry.space_group_name_H-M   'P 1'
#
loop_
_entity.id
_entity.type
_entity.pdbx_description
1 polymer ?
#
loop_
_entity_poly.entity_id
_entity_poly.type
_entity_poly.pdbx_seq_one_letter_code
_entity_poly.pdbx_strand_id
1 'polypeptide(L)'
;MSAEERAREYVCNVQLHVEPSERPKLPPGCPPPLDSRSTESEPQHSEECCVELENVTVKFRLSDSEILAQVYPNCMLLGEIKQDLARKFEVAPEWLVLRQDNRILCNSVPLNSTALDEFGIHEFQLEMNKEGREDQTSKLDLDVYYDKHRLADFITVHISGDDTQDGQSKTVVVEIENAAIVKPFLCGYRDQKTGKEYLDAFTQTGPYFDKMKYRKYKTRDTQTWEQKEKTLNTAHEQSVQCHLDGINILYVSAANDFTIVPGKYQTFAQKERAERKLEKILLIQRNWRRWILWKYIHLRAQEYRRLVQNREHEDERYEKCVEQRMERHRVIKQFPRNKDDFDLLYAEVARWKKAELKRITANYEGPARIAEVNILLDKEIQLLNGVERQRNLVYKAMEDFRKDQLLKEMGKPIEWVGYKDSKIHMDLLSTQRVRFLTEIYKDLRKPRSKEDRLDFIRQVMAVLTEETCFPHFPELFDLFDREKNLLLYAKSFDVEILRKRQTMLFFDLIKFQKGEPKQRIPSRMCIVCKKVKTYAEFAIRTRQSHVDTCKHCYYLKLTATENTVYQSILRCIHRDERKRKCTTSFAFVMQPDDVRHIIDKIWHGHSALSKTENLSELRLPRWNKSDDWAPWNCICLTERETRDHYKIDDIEKVYDPKFVLHIGNLHMLARSLFHTLAAVATEFQETGQWWKVGMNKQRSSKLDAV
;
A
#
# COMPACT_ATOMS: atom_id res chain seq x y z
N MET A 1 21.68 -2.96 6.97
CA MET A 1 21.83 -1.93 8.03
C MET A 1 20.80 -0.84 7.75
N SER A 2 19.82 -0.64 8.64
CA SER A 2 18.67 0.31 8.58
C SER A 2 17.58 -0.03 7.54
N ALA A 3 16.38 -0.54 7.89
CA ALA A 3 15.23 0.13 8.53
C ALA A 3 14.67 1.27 7.64
N GLU A 4 13.40 1.38 7.23
CA GLU A 4 12.11 0.74 7.56
C GLU A 4 11.10 1.20 6.47
N GLU A 5 10.32 0.29 5.88
CA GLU A 5 9.06 0.64 5.19
C GLU A 5 7.95 -0.25 5.79
N ARG A 6 7.21 0.32 6.75
CA ARG A 6 5.92 -0.20 7.21
C ARG A 6 4.92 0.95 7.24
N ALA A 7 3.93 0.88 6.36
CA ALA A 7 2.73 1.71 6.41
C ALA A 7 1.89 1.32 7.64
N ARG A 8 1.49 2.33 8.43
CA ARG A 8 0.55 2.18 9.55
C ARG A 8 -0.86 2.51 9.08
N GLU A 9 -1.74 1.53 9.20
CA GLU A 9 -3.19 1.72 9.27
C GLU A 9 -3.55 2.38 10.60
N TYR A 10 -4.36 3.44 10.58
CA TYR A 10 -5.17 3.84 11.73
C TYR A 10 -6.56 4.27 11.26
N VAL A 11 -7.54 3.48 11.69
CA VAL A 11 -8.96 3.80 11.78
C VAL A 11 -9.18 4.43 13.16
N CYS A 12 -9.87 5.58 13.26
CA CYS A 12 -10.72 5.88 14.41
C CYS A 12 -11.69 7.05 14.19
N ASN A 13 -12.97 6.70 14.26
CA ASN A 13 -14.10 7.41 14.88
C ASN A 13 -14.55 8.78 14.36
N VAL A 14 -15.58 8.70 13.51
CA VAL A 14 -16.60 9.72 13.30
C VAL A 14 -17.68 9.54 14.37
N GLN A 15 -17.80 10.48 15.31
CA GLN A 15 -19.00 10.71 16.11
C GLN A 15 -18.98 12.15 16.66
N LEU A 16 -20.18 12.72 16.76
CA LEU A 16 -20.55 14.06 17.24
C LEU A 16 -20.57 15.16 16.17
N HIS A 17 -21.53 15.01 15.25
CA HIS A 17 -22.26 16.15 14.73
C HIS A 17 -23.14 16.72 15.85
N VAL A 18 -22.85 17.95 16.26
CA VAL A 18 -23.78 18.80 17.03
C VAL A 18 -24.05 20.01 16.15
N GLU A 19 -25.33 20.31 15.94
CA GLU A 19 -25.80 21.37 15.06
C GLU A 19 -25.49 22.78 15.60
N PRO A 20 -25.23 23.79 14.75
CA PRO A 20 -24.96 25.18 15.17
C PRO A 20 -26.16 25.98 15.70
N SER A 21 -27.22 25.35 16.22
CA SER A 21 -28.48 26.01 16.61
C SER A 21 -28.58 26.39 18.10
N GLU A 22 -27.57 26.08 18.93
CA GLU A 22 -27.50 26.50 20.33
C GLU A 22 -26.57 27.71 20.53
N ARG A 23 -27.08 28.90 20.20
CA ARG A 23 -26.62 30.18 20.76
C ARG A 23 -27.84 30.94 21.26
N PRO A 24 -27.88 31.42 22.51
CA PRO A 24 -28.88 32.40 22.91
C PRO A 24 -28.65 33.69 22.12
N LYS A 25 -29.72 34.10 21.45
CA LYS A 25 -29.90 35.37 20.74
C LYS A 25 -30.11 36.48 21.77
N LEU A 26 -29.61 37.69 21.50
CA LEU A 26 -30.37 38.94 21.32
C LEU A 26 -29.41 40.13 21.10
N PRO A 27 -29.86 41.21 20.42
CA PRO A 27 -29.10 41.92 19.38
C PRO A 27 -29.13 43.46 19.64
N PRO A 28 -29.35 44.36 18.66
CA PRO A 28 -28.35 45.26 18.09
C PRO A 28 -28.65 46.77 18.30
N GLY A 29 -27.67 47.62 17.95
CA GLY A 29 -27.94 48.98 17.43
C GLY A 29 -27.82 50.15 18.41
N CYS A 30 -26.68 50.84 18.34
CA CYS A 30 -26.43 52.28 18.10
C CYS A 30 -27.50 53.35 18.49
N PRO A 31 -27.17 54.66 18.54
CA PRO A 31 -25.91 55.40 18.78
C PRO A 31 -26.14 56.58 19.80
N PRO A 32 -25.73 57.85 19.55
CA PRO A 32 -24.73 58.69 20.26
C PRO A 32 -25.43 59.84 21.07
N PRO A 33 -24.91 61.08 21.26
CA PRO A 33 -23.55 61.64 21.36
C PRO A 33 -23.35 62.49 22.66
N LEU A 34 -22.29 63.30 22.70
CA LEU A 34 -22.11 64.59 23.42
C LEU A 34 -21.53 64.56 24.85
N ASP A 35 -20.32 65.13 24.92
CA ASP A 35 -19.97 66.31 25.73
C ASP A 35 -20.38 66.38 27.21
N SER A 36 -19.31 66.42 28.00
CA SER A 36 -18.93 67.56 28.86
C SER A 36 -19.26 67.52 30.35
N ARG A 37 -18.24 67.97 31.10
CA ARG A 37 -18.20 68.54 32.46
C ARG A 37 -17.99 67.60 33.63
N SER A 38 -16.89 67.86 34.34
CA SER A 38 -16.91 68.39 35.71
C SER A 38 -15.47 68.83 36.08
N THR A 39 -15.10 70.12 36.25
CA THR A 39 -15.29 70.99 37.46
C THR A 39 -15.17 70.20 38.77
N GLU A 40 -14.38 70.54 39.79
CA GLU A 40 -13.70 71.76 40.22
C GLU A 40 -12.79 71.36 41.40
N SER A 41 -11.62 72.01 41.55
CA SER A 41 -11.18 72.59 42.84
C SER A 41 -9.86 73.35 42.67
N GLU A 42 -9.95 74.69 42.66
CA GLU A 42 -8.89 75.65 43.04
C GLU A 42 -8.62 75.61 44.57
N PRO A 43 -7.71 76.41 45.19
CA PRO A 43 -6.51 77.16 44.73
C PRO A 43 -5.28 76.97 45.67
N GLN A 44 -4.07 77.45 45.30
CA GLN A 44 -3.25 78.41 46.09
C GLN A 44 -1.88 78.71 45.45
N HIS A 45 -1.53 79.99 45.52
CA HIS A 45 -0.36 80.69 45.00
C HIS A 45 1.02 80.08 45.36
N SER A 46 1.88 79.98 44.34
CA SER A 46 3.26 80.50 44.40
C SER A 46 3.68 80.92 42.99
N GLU A 47 3.93 82.21 42.81
CA GLU A 47 4.43 82.81 41.57
C GLU A 47 5.87 82.33 41.31
N GLU A 48 6.09 81.54 40.26
CA GLU A 48 7.37 81.43 39.54
C GLU A 48 7.10 80.90 38.11
N CYS A 49 7.01 81.85 37.17
CA CYS A 49 6.97 81.74 35.70
C CYS A 49 6.78 80.33 35.05
N CYS A 50 5.54 80.00 34.65
CA CYS A 50 5.27 78.91 33.70
C CYS A 50 5.66 79.31 32.28
N VAL A 51 6.69 78.68 31.72
CA VAL A 51 7.00 78.71 30.28
C VAL A 51 6.32 77.48 29.64
N GLU A 52 5.46 77.70 28.65
CA GLU A 52 4.88 76.60 27.85
C GLU A 52 6.04 75.82 27.18
N LEU A 53 6.17 74.53 27.52
CA LEU A 53 7.19 73.64 26.96
C LEU A 53 6.79 73.25 25.53
N GLU A 54 7.04 74.12 24.55
CA GLU A 54 6.93 73.75 23.14
C GLU A 54 8.04 72.76 22.77
N ASN A 55 7.65 71.65 22.14
CA ASN A 55 8.57 70.64 21.62
C ASN A 55 8.94 70.98 20.18
N VAL A 56 10.25 71.03 19.88
CA VAL A 56 10.79 71.35 18.55
C VAL A 56 11.51 70.15 17.96
N THR A 57 11.47 70.04 16.63
CA THR A 57 12.17 68.95 15.92
C THR A 57 13.62 69.36 15.68
N VAL A 58 14.54 68.43 15.94
CA VAL A 58 15.99 68.60 15.77
C VAL A 58 16.51 67.52 14.84
N LYS A 59 17.18 67.94 13.76
CA LYS A 59 17.84 67.07 12.79
C LYS A 59 19.35 67.07 13.03
N PHE A 60 19.94 65.89 13.07
CA PHE A 60 21.38 65.66 13.17
C PHE A 60 21.87 65.00 11.88
N ARG A 61 22.80 65.65 11.19
CA ARG A 61 23.45 65.12 9.99
C ARG A 61 24.75 64.44 10.40
N LEU A 62 24.84 63.12 10.18
CA LEU A 62 26.03 62.31 10.50
C LEU A 62 26.98 62.20 9.29
N SER A 63 26.40 62.05 8.10
CA SER A 63 27.07 62.04 6.80
C SER A 63 26.13 62.62 5.74
N ASP A 64 26.59 62.86 4.51
CA ASP A 64 25.76 63.43 3.43
C ASP A 64 24.49 62.61 3.15
N SER A 65 24.48 61.31 3.49
CA SER A 65 23.36 60.40 3.30
C SER A 65 22.59 60.03 4.56
N GLU A 66 23.10 60.36 5.75
CA GLU A 66 22.57 59.87 7.02
C GLU A 66 22.10 61.03 7.89
N ILE A 67 20.78 61.12 8.05
CA ILE A 67 20.11 62.15 8.83
C ILE A 67 19.29 61.47 9.92
N LEU A 68 19.46 61.93 11.15
CA LEU A 68 18.72 61.51 12.31
C LEU A 68 17.79 62.64 12.77
N ALA A 69 16.50 62.40 12.94
CA ALA A 69 15.55 63.39 13.45
C ALA A 69 15.01 62.99 14.83
N GLN A 70 14.95 63.94 15.75
CA GLN A 70 14.42 63.77 17.11
C GLN A 70 13.60 64.98 17.55
N VAL A 71 12.89 64.87 18.67
CA VAL A 71 12.08 65.93 19.24
C VAL A 71 12.57 66.23 20.66
N TYR A 72 12.82 67.51 20.95
CA TYR A 72 13.26 67.97 22.27
C TYR A 72 12.46 69.21 22.71
N PRO A 73 12.29 69.45 24.02
CA PRO A 73 11.74 70.70 24.52
C PRO A 73 12.62 71.89 24.11
N ASN A 74 12.01 73.00 23.70
CA ASN A 74 12.72 74.17 23.18
C ASN A 74 13.66 74.83 24.21
N CYS A 75 13.42 74.62 25.52
CA CYS A 75 14.27 75.13 26.59
C CYS A 75 15.45 74.21 26.97
N MET A 76 15.59 73.04 26.34
CA MET A 76 16.61 72.06 26.68
C MET A 76 18.02 72.56 26.31
N LEU A 77 19.01 72.27 27.15
CA LEU A 77 20.40 72.66 26.89
C LEU A 77 21.05 71.70 25.88
N LEU A 78 21.92 72.21 25.00
CA LEU A 78 22.65 71.36 24.04
C LEU A 78 23.49 70.27 24.75
N GLY A 79 23.96 70.53 25.97
CA GLY A 79 24.64 69.53 26.80
C GLY A 79 23.75 68.34 27.16
N GLU A 80 22.47 68.57 27.45
CA GLU A 80 21.49 67.53 27.77
C GLU A 80 21.12 66.74 26.51
N ILE A 81 20.99 67.42 25.37
CA ILE A 81 20.77 66.78 24.06
C ILE A 81 21.96 65.87 23.70
N LYS A 82 23.20 66.35 23.89
CA LYS A 82 24.39 65.50 23.72
C LYS A 82 24.37 64.29 24.63
N GLN A 83 23.93 64.44 25.88
CA GLN A 83 23.84 63.33 26.83
C GLN A 83 22.80 62.28 26.41
N ASP A 84 21.67 62.71 25.85
CA ASP A 84 20.67 61.80 25.29
C ASP A 84 21.17 61.08 24.04
N LEU A 85 21.78 61.80 23.09
CA LEU A 85 22.41 61.21 21.91
C LEU A 85 23.52 60.23 22.27
N ALA A 86 24.39 60.60 23.22
CA ALA A 86 25.46 59.78 23.76
C ALA A 86 24.91 58.46 24.30
N ARG A 87 23.81 58.51 25.05
CA ARG A 87 23.14 57.31 25.57
C ARG A 87 22.59 56.42 24.44
N LYS A 88 22.00 57.01 23.40
CA LYS A 88 21.42 56.28 22.25
C LYS A 88 22.49 55.64 21.35
N PHE A 89 23.62 56.32 21.15
CA PHE A 89 24.75 55.80 20.39
C PHE A 89 25.75 54.96 21.22
N GLU A 90 25.55 54.85 22.54
CA GLU A 90 26.48 54.21 23.49
C GLU A 90 27.90 54.80 23.51
N VAL A 91 27.98 56.13 23.39
CA VAL A 91 29.24 56.88 23.36
C VAL A 91 29.32 57.80 24.57
N ALA A 92 30.52 58.18 25.02
CA ALA A 92 30.66 59.24 26.01
C ALA A 92 30.22 60.60 25.42
N PRO A 93 29.44 61.42 26.15
CA PRO A 93 28.96 62.72 25.64
C PRO A 93 30.07 63.72 25.32
N GLU A 94 31.25 63.53 25.92
CA GLU A 94 32.46 64.31 25.67
C GLU A 94 32.98 64.15 24.23
N TRP A 95 32.68 63.03 23.58
CA TRP A 95 33.16 62.72 22.23
C TRP A 95 32.24 63.28 21.15
N LEU A 96 31.03 63.73 21.51
CA LEU A 96 30.06 64.30 20.58
C LEU A 96 30.25 65.81 20.40
N VAL A 97 30.45 66.21 19.15
CA VAL A 97 30.56 67.60 18.72
C VAL A 97 29.34 67.95 17.87
N LEU A 98 28.60 68.97 18.31
CA LEU A 98 27.50 69.56 17.54
C LEU A 98 28.01 70.83 16.86
N ARG A 99 27.87 70.88 15.53
CA ARG A 99 28.16 72.06 14.72
C ARG A 99 26.89 72.61 14.08
N GLN A 100 26.78 73.92 14.05
CA GLN A 100 25.78 74.65 13.27
C GLN A 100 26.50 75.77 12.53
N ASP A 101 26.26 75.94 11.23
CA ASP A 101 26.92 76.93 10.38
C ASP A 101 28.46 76.97 10.54
N ASN A 102 29.09 75.79 10.55
CA ASN A 102 30.53 75.59 10.77
C ASN A 102 31.08 76.09 12.11
N ARG A 103 30.22 76.40 13.11
CA ARG A 103 30.63 76.78 14.46
C ARG A 103 30.33 75.66 15.45
N ILE A 104 31.27 75.38 16.35
CA ILE A 104 31.10 74.43 17.45
C ILE A 104 30.29 75.12 18.55
N LEU A 105 29.15 74.53 18.92
CA LEU A 105 28.25 75.09 19.92
C LEU A 105 28.64 74.63 21.34
N CYS A 106 28.56 75.55 22.31
CA CYS A 106 28.86 75.27 23.71
C CYS A 106 27.69 74.52 24.38
N ASN A 107 28.01 73.67 25.35
CA ASN A 107 27.01 72.82 26.02
C ASN A 107 25.98 73.62 26.86
N SER A 108 26.30 74.86 27.26
CA SER A 108 25.43 75.73 28.05
C SER A 108 24.41 76.52 27.23
N VAL A 109 24.41 76.37 25.90
CA VAL A 109 23.50 77.08 25.00
C VAL A 109 22.13 76.36 25.00
N PRO A 110 21.02 77.06 25.28
CA PRO A 110 19.69 76.49 25.16
C PRO A 110 19.26 76.36 23.69
N LEU A 111 18.45 75.35 23.38
CA LEU A 111 18.04 75.03 22.01
C LEU A 111 17.34 76.20 21.31
N ASN A 112 16.48 76.95 22.03
CA ASN A 112 15.80 78.16 21.53
C ASN A 112 16.72 79.29 21.04
N SER A 113 18.01 79.26 21.39
CA SER A 113 19.00 80.26 20.98
C SER A 113 19.84 79.84 19.77
N THR A 114 19.51 78.69 19.17
CA THR A 114 20.17 78.16 17.97
C THR A 114 19.39 78.50 16.69
N ALA A 115 20.03 78.38 15.52
CA ALA A 115 19.38 78.69 14.25
C ALA A 115 18.27 77.67 13.92
N LEU A 116 17.20 78.16 13.31
CA LEU A 116 16.02 77.42 12.85
C LEU A 116 15.94 77.51 11.31
N ASP A 117 15.50 76.44 10.65
CA ASP A 117 15.13 76.49 9.24
C ASP A 117 13.74 77.13 9.02
N GLU A 118 13.31 77.24 7.75
CA GLU A 118 12.01 77.81 7.36
C GLU A 118 10.80 77.05 7.94
N PHE A 119 11.00 75.84 8.47
CA PHE A 119 9.97 74.98 9.04
C PHE A 119 10.04 74.86 10.57
N GLY A 120 10.89 75.64 11.23
CA GLY A 120 11.06 75.60 12.68
C GLY A 120 11.86 74.38 13.16
N ILE A 121 12.70 73.79 12.31
CA ILE A 121 13.54 72.64 12.63
C ILE A 121 14.96 73.10 12.89
N HIS A 122 15.55 72.66 14.00
CA HIS A 122 16.97 72.89 14.27
C HIS A 122 17.82 71.84 13.56
N GLU A 123 18.73 72.24 12.69
CA GLU A 123 19.65 71.33 12.02
C GLU A 123 21.08 71.48 12.57
N PHE A 124 21.69 70.36 12.96
CA PHE A 124 23.05 70.27 13.46
C PHE A 124 23.85 69.21 12.70
N GLN A 125 25.14 69.44 12.48
CA GLN A 125 26.09 68.39 12.10
C GLN A 125 26.61 67.71 13.37
N LEU A 126 26.44 66.39 13.45
CA LEU A 126 26.90 65.58 14.58
C LEU A 126 28.17 64.85 14.18
N GLU A 127 29.29 65.24 14.80
CA GLU A 127 30.60 64.64 14.57
C GLU A 127 31.16 64.02 15.85
N MET A 128 32.01 63.02 15.67
CA MET A 128 32.81 62.43 16.74
C MET A 128 34.19 63.07 16.77
N ASN A 129 34.59 63.65 17.91
CA ASN A 129 35.93 64.21 18.06
C ASN A 129 36.97 63.07 18.11
N LYS A 130 37.94 63.08 17.18
CA LYS A 130 38.90 61.99 16.98
C LYS A 130 40.21 62.16 17.75
N GLU A 131 40.36 63.23 18.52
CA GLU A 131 41.57 63.48 19.30
C GLU A 131 41.56 62.63 20.58
N GLY A 132 42.04 61.37 20.50
CA GLY A 132 42.31 60.61 21.72
C GLY A 132 42.48 59.08 21.69
N ARG A 133 42.26 58.35 20.58
CA ARG A 133 42.54 56.88 20.56
C ARG A 133 42.79 56.30 19.16
N GLU A 134 43.73 55.36 19.10
CA GLU A 134 44.09 54.52 17.94
C GLU A 134 43.09 53.36 17.68
N ASP A 135 42.03 53.24 18.48
CA ASP A 135 41.02 52.20 18.31
C ASP A 135 39.94 52.63 17.31
N GLN A 136 40.04 52.10 16.09
CA GLN A 136 39.26 52.40 14.89
C GLN A 136 37.74 52.07 14.94
N THR A 137 37.11 51.84 16.09
CA THR A 137 35.81 51.11 16.12
C THR A 137 34.57 51.91 16.49
N SER A 138 34.65 53.10 17.12
CA SER A 138 33.44 53.85 17.50
C SER A 138 33.00 54.82 16.39
N LYS A 139 32.26 54.30 15.40
CA LYS A 139 31.47 55.12 14.47
C LYS A 139 30.08 55.39 15.04
N LEU A 140 29.50 56.54 14.72
CA LEU A 140 28.09 56.81 14.97
C LEU A 140 27.27 55.91 14.04
N ASP A 141 26.88 54.75 14.54
CA ASP A 141 26.15 53.74 13.77
C ASP A 141 24.64 53.89 14.01
N LEU A 142 23.88 54.08 12.93
CA LEU A 142 22.42 54.17 12.99
C LEU A 142 21.78 52.84 13.38
N ASP A 143 22.43 51.71 13.09
CA ASP A 143 21.91 50.42 13.51
C ASP A 143 21.92 50.33 15.03
N VAL A 144 23.00 50.73 15.70
CA VAL A 144 23.06 50.81 17.18
C VAL A 144 21.99 51.76 17.75
N TYR A 145 21.75 52.88 17.06
CA TYR A 145 20.75 53.87 17.44
C TYR A 145 19.30 53.32 17.35
N TYR A 146 18.96 52.58 16.28
CA TYR A 146 17.61 52.08 16.05
C TYR A 146 17.33 50.70 16.65
N ASP A 147 18.35 49.84 16.77
CA ASP A 147 18.24 48.49 17.36
C ASP A 147 17.78 48.53 18.83
N LYS A 148 17.91 49.70 19.46
CA LYS A 148 17.47 49.96 20.84
C LYS A 148 16.17 50.76 20.98
N HIS A 149 15.35 50.90 19.94
CA HIS A 149 13.92 51.19 20.16
C HIS A 149 13.26 49.97 20.82
N ARG A 150 13.63 49.71 22.08
CA ARG A 150 12.96 48.78 22.97
C ARG A 150 11.58 49.36 23.19
N LEU A 151 10.59 48.80 22.50
CA LEU A 151 9.21 48.83 22.97
C LEU A 151 9.25 48.42 24.45
N ALA A 152 8.54 49.16 25.31
CA ALA A 152 8.54 48.84 26.73
C ALA A 152 8.13 47.37 26.92
N ASP A 153 8.93 46.59 27.66
CA ASP A 153 8.67 45.16 27.89
C ASP A 153 7.27 44.95 28.48
N PHE A 154 6.78 45.93 29.23
CA PHE A 154 5.44 45.96 29.80
C PHE A 154 4.76 47.30 29.55
N ILE A 155 3.49 47.27 29.17
CA ILE A 155 2.60 48.43 29.12
C ILE A 155 1.43 48.21 30.08
N THR A 156 1.14 49.19 30.92
CA THR A 156 -0.07 49.19 31.75
C THR A 156 -1.24 49.67 30.92
N VAL A 157 -2.16 48.78 30.58
CA VAL A 157 -3.39 49.10 29.86
C VAL A 157 -4.51 49.30 30.86
N HIS A 158 -5.11 50.49 30.84
CA HIS A 158 -6.33 50.76 31.60
C HIS A 158 -7.54 50.33 30.77
N ILE A 159 -8.27 49.31 31.25
CA ILE A 159 -9.52 48.86 30.64
C ILE A 159 -10.66 49.56 31.38
N SER A 160 -11.43 50.37 30.67
CA SER A 160 -12.62 51.05 31.22
C SER A 160 -13.67 50.03 31.67
N GLY A 161 -14.44 50.37 32.71
CA GLY A 161 -15.41 49.47 33.34
C GLY A 161 -16.44 48.90 32.35
N ASP A 162 -16.79 49.64 31.30
CA ASP A 162 -17.75 49.25 30.27
C ASP A 162 -17.34 47.98 29.50
N ASP A 163 -16.03 47.71 29.40
CA ASP A 163 -15.48 46.56 28.66
C ASP A 163 -15.19 45.34 29.55
N THR A 164 -15.48 45.40 30.84
CA THR A 164 -15.26 44.30 31.79
C THR A 164 -16.59 43.73 32.30
N GLN A 165 -16.67 42.40 32.43
CA GLN A 165 -17.89 41.70 32.87
C GLN A 165 -18.36 42.14 34.28
N ASP A 166 -17.45 42.68 35.09
CA ASP A 166 -17.72 43.11 36.47
C ASP A 166 -18.02 44.62 36.59
N GLY A 167 -17.96 45.40 35.50
CA GLY A 167 -18.23 46.85 35.49
C GLY A 167 -17.18 47.73 36.19
N GLN A 168 -16.08 47.17 36.69
CA GLN A 168 -15.01 47.90 37.39
C GLN A 168 -13.79 48.07 36.51
N SER A 169 -13.23 49.29 36.46
CA SER A 169 -11.99 49.58 35.73
C SER A 169 -10.84 48.72 36.25
N LYS A 170 -10.13 48.04 35.34
CA LYS A 170 -8.97 47.21 35.68
C LYS A 170 -7.74 47.73 34.93
N THR A 171 -6.66 47.94 35.68
CA THR A 171 -5.35 48.25 35.09
C THR A 171 -4.57 46.95 34.98
N VAL A 172 -4.28 46.52 33.75
CA VAL A 172 -3.60 45.25 33.46
C VAL A 172 -2.22 45.53 32.90
N VAL A 173 -1.19 44.92 33.50
CA VAL A 173 0.17 44.96 32.97
C VAL A 173 0.26 43.95 31.83
N VAL A 174 0.47 44.41 30.60
CA VAL A 174 0.58 43.59 29.39
C VAL A 174 2.04 43.56 28.95
N GLU A 175 2.58 42.35 28.81
CA GLU A 175 3.94 42.13 28.26
C GLU A 175 3.92 42.28 26.74
N ILE A 176 4.82 43.10 26.18
CA ILE A 176 4.95 43.32 24.73
C ILE A 176 6.08 42.44 24.20
N GLU A 177 5.72 41.38 23.50
CA GLU A 177 6.69 40.53 22.78
C GLU A 177 7.08 41.19 21.45
N ASN A 178 8.34 41.62 21.34
CA ASN A 178 8.87 42.19 20.09
C ASN A 178 9.21 41.07 19.08
N ALA A 179 8.22 40.64 18.31
CA ALA A 179 8.39 39.68 17.22
C ALA A 179 8.68 40.37 15.87
N ALA A 180 9.65 41.29 15.83
CA ALA A 180 10.06 41.94 14.58
C ALA A 180 10.57 40.89 13.58
N ILE A 181 9.84 40.71 12.47
CA ILE A 181 10.23 39.80 11.40
C ILE A 181 11.38 40.43 10.61
N VAL A 182 12.54 39.77 10.63
CA VAL A 182 13.62 40.09 9.69
C VAL A 182 13.11 39.80 8.28
N LYS A 183 12.99 40.86 7.46
CA LYS A 183 12.47 40.75 6.09
C LYS A 183 13.31 39.74 5.30
N PRO A 184 12.74 38.62 4.84
CA PRO A 184 13.50 37.65 4.06
C PRO A 184 13.82 38.17 2.66
N PHE A 185 15.03 37.89 2.16
CA PHE A 185 15.40 38.16 0.77
C PHE A 185 14.66 37.20 -0.17
N LEU A 186 13.61 37.70 -0.84
CA LEU A 186 12.77 36.90 -1.74
C LEU A 186 13.25 36.96 -3.19
N CYS A 187 13.51 38.17 -3.70
CA CYS A 187 13.94 38.41 -5.07
C CYS A 187 14.72 39.73 -5.14
N GLY A 188 15.74 39.77 -5.99
CA GLY A 188 16.58 40.93 -6.21
C GLY A 188 18.01 40.57 -6.55
N TYR A 189 18.90 41.55 -6.42
CA TYR A 189 20.34 41.39 -6.63
C TYR A 189 21.09 41.61 -5.34
N ARG A 190 22.14 40.81 -5.13
CA ARG A 190 23.09 41.03 -4.04
C ARG A 190 24.44 41.37 -4.64
N ASP A 191 24.96 42.54 -4.30
CA ASP A 191 26.32 42.91 -4.67
C ASP A 191 27.31 42.06 -3.88
N GLN A 192 28.17 41.30 -4.58
CA GLN A 192 29.14 40.40 -3.95
C GLN A 192 30.22 41.13 -3.14
N LYS A 193 30.57 42.38 -3.49
CA LYS A 193 31.62 43.13 -2.80
C LYS A 193 31.08 43.90 -1.62
N THR A 194 29.98 44.62 -1.81
CA THR A 194 29.42 45.49 -0.76
C THR A 194 28.42 44.77 0.14
N GLY A 195 27.94 43.59 -0.26
CA GLY A 195 26.92 42.84 0.47
C GLY A 195 25.52 43.46 0.41
N LYS A 196 25.36 44.62 -0.23
CA LYS A 196 24.08 45.33 -0.32
C LYS A 196 23.07 44.55 -1.14
N GLU A 197 21.87 44.44 -0.60
CA GLU A 197 20.73 43.77 -1.23
C GLU A 197 19.84 44.79 -1.93
N TYR A 198 19.74 44.69 -3.24
CA TYR A 198 18.83 45.45 -4.09
C TYR A 198 17.58 44.59 -4.30
N LEU A 199 16.56 44.84 -3.51
CA LEU A 199 15.31 44.09 -3.56
C LEU A 199 14.47 44.57 -4.73
N ASP A 200 13.96 43.63 -5.54
CA ASP A 200 12.92 43.96 -6.52
C ASP A 200 11.65 44.38 -5.79
N ALA A 201 10.86 45.27 -6.40
CA ALA A 201 9.63 45.77 -5.81
C ALA A 201 8.68 44.60 -5.48
N PHE A 202 8.57 44.29 -4.19
CA PHE A 202 7.55 43.39 -3.68
C PHE A 202 6.26 44.19 -3.51
N THR A 203 5.14 43.70 -4.05
CA THR A 203 3.83 44.30 -3.82
C THR A 203 3.53 44.35 -2.34
N GLN A 204 3.36 45.55 -1.78
CA GLN A 204 3.13 45.83 -0.35
C GLN A 204 1.81 45.22 0.18
N THR A 205 0.97 44.67 -0.69
CA THR A 205 -0.11 43.77 -0.32
C THR A 205 0.44 42.38 -0.09
N GLY A 206 0.56 41.98 1.18
CA GLY A 206 0.62 40.57 1.54
C GLY A 206 -0.53 39.77 0.90
N PRO A 207 -0.45 38.43 0.83
CA PRO A 207 -1.54 37.63 0.28
C PRO A 207 -2.85 38.02 0.95
N TYR A 208 -3.92 38.20 0.17
CA TYR A 208 -5.24 38.53 0.69
C TYR A 208 -5.54 37.62 1.89
N PHE A 209 -5.89 38.21 3.04
CA PHE A 209 -6.39 37.43 4.17
C PHE A 209 -7.54 36.58 3.66
N ASP A 210 -7.36 35.27 3.68
CA ASP A 210 -8.27 34.34 3.01
C ASP A 210 -9.61 34.38 3.76
N LYS A 211 -10.60 35.09 3.20
CA LYS A 211 -11.95 35.20 3.75
C LYS A 211 -12.73 33.87 3.65
N MET A 212 -12.08 32.79 3.22
CA MET A 212 -12.70 31.49 3.01
C MET A 212 -12.86 30.70 4.32
N LYS A 213 -14.12 30.51 4.71
CA LYS A 213 -14.55 29.78 5.90
C LYS A 213 -13.95 28.37 5.98
N TYR A 214 -13.57 27.99 7.21
CA TYR A 214 -12.97 26.73 7.66
C TYR A 214 -13.71 25.47 7.16
N ARG A 215 -13.39 25.00 5.96
CA ARG A 215 -13.61 23.59 5.55
C ARG A 215 -12.26 22.99 5.18
N LYS A 216 -11.96 21.85 5.78
CA LYS A 216 -10.69 21.10 5.83
C LYS A 216 -10.14 20.61 4.47
N TYR A 217 -10.08 21.47 3.45
CA TYR A 217 -9.46 21.18 2.16
C TYR A 217 -8.22 22.06 1.95
N LYS A 218 -7.25 21.96 2.87
CA LYS A 218 -5.91 22.53 2.63
C LYS A 218 -5.05 21.46 1.96
N THR A 219 -4.87 21.55 0.65
CA THR A 219 -3.79 20.86 -0.05
C THR A 219 -2.55 21.75 -0.03
N ARG A 220 -1.40 21.20 0.35
CA ARG A 220 -0.11 21.90 0.40
C ARG A 220 0.74 21.48 -0.78
N ASP A 221 0.25 21.74 -1.98
CA ASP A 221 1.03 21.52 -3.19
C ASP A 221 1.86 22.78 -3.44
N THR A 222 3.16 22.69 -3.10
CA THR A 222 4.16 23.67 -3.48
C THR A 222 4.90 23.16 -4.70
N GLN A 223 5.01 23.96 -5.75
CA GLN A 223 5.83 23.62 -6.91
C GLN A 223 7.30 23.49 -6.46
N THR A 224 7.86 22.29 -6.53
CA THR A 224 9.28 22.06 -6.23
C THR A 224 10.11 22.73 -7.33
N TRP A 225 10.80 23.81 -6.98
CA TRP A 225 11.66 24.59 -7.86
C TRP A 225 13.12 24.48 -7.39
N GLU A 226 14.04 24.25 -8.33
CA GLU A 226 15.48 24.33 -8.06
C GLU A 226 15.95 25.78 -8.26
N GLN A 227 16.29 26.47 -7.15
CA GLN A 227 16.90 27.78 -7.22
C GLN A 227 18.28 27.70 -7.89
N LYS A 228 18.45 28.46 -8.98
CA LYS A 228 19.73 28.62 -9.68
C LYS A 228 20.18 30.06 -9.58
N GLU A 229 21.22 30.29 -8.78
CA GLU A 229 21.88 31.58 -8.67
C GLU A 229 22.59 31.91 -9.99
N LYS A 230 22.43 33.16 -10.45
CA LYS A 230 23.12 33.67 -11.64
C LYS A 230 23.95 34.88 -11.23
N THR A 231 25.24 34.81 -11.48
CA THR A 231 26.14 35.96 -11.36
C THR A 231 26.00 36.83 -12.60
N LEU A 232 25.62 38.08 -12.41
CA LEU A 232 25.54 39.08 -13.48
C LEU A 232 26.70 40.06 -13.29
N ASN A 233 27.31 40.46 -14.40
CA ASN A 233 28.34 41.49 -14.41
C ASN A 233 27.76 42.73 -15.09
N THR A 234 27.65 43.82 -14.35
CA THR A 234 27.20 45.11 -14.91
C THR A 234 28.36 45.78 -15.65
N ALA A 235 28.05 46.56 -16.68
CA ALA A 235 29.08 47.36 -17.34
C ALA A 235 29.68 48.34 -16.33
N HIS A 236 31.01 48.35 -16.24
CA HIS A 236 31.76 49.31 -15.46
C HIS A 236 32.48 50.26 -16.42
N GLU A 237 32.19 51.55 -16.31
CA GLU A 237 32.90 52.58 -17.06
C GLU A 237 34.11 53.04 -16.26
N GLN A 238 35.26 53.11 -16.93
CA GLN A 238 36.48 53.69 -16.37
C GLN A 238 36.89 54.85 -17.28
N SER A 239 37.01 56.04 -16.71
CA SER A 239 37.58 57.19 -17.40
C SER A 239 39.05 57.32 -17.03
N VAL A 240 39.88 57.64 -18.03
CA VAL A 240 41.29 57.96 -17.84
C VAL A 240 41.49 59.38 -18.30
N GLN A 241 42.07 60.21 -17.44
CA GLN A 241 42.44 61.57 -17.79
C GLN A 241 43.93 61.63 -18.08
N CYS A 242 44.29 62.02 -19.31
CA CYS A 242 45.69 62.22 -19.67
C CYS A 242 46.27 63.45 -18.96
N HIS A 243 47.49 63.34 -18.44
CA HIS A 243 48.26 64.49 -17.99
C HIS A 243 48.63 65.33 -19.23
N LEU A 244 48.27 66.63 -19.23
CA LEU A 244 48.59 67.58 -20.30
C LEU A 244 49.44 68.71 -19.73
N ASP A 245 50.59 68.93 -20.33
CA ASP A 245 51.54 69.94 -19.87
C ASP A 245 51.06 71.37 -20.19
N GLY A 246 50.81 72.16 -19.14
CA GLY A 246 51.24 73.56 -19.09
C GLY A 246 50.23 74.70 -19.29
N ILE A 247 48.98 74.49 -19.73
CA ILE A 247 48.05 75.63 -20.00
C ILE A 247 46.69 75.52 -19.29
N ASN A 248 46.21 74.33 -18.93
CA ASN A 248 44.98 74.17 -18.17
C ASN A 248 45.25 73.36 -16.90
N ILE A 249 45.16 74.01 -15.75
CA ILE A 249 45.28 73.36 -14.44
C ILE A 249 43.97 72.61 -14.19
N LEU A 250 44.01 71.27 -14.27
CA LEU A 250 42.99 70.43 -13.68
C LEU A 250 43.64 69.59 -12.56
N TYR A 251 43.03 69.65 -11.37
CA TYR A 251 43.43 68.91 -10.19
C TYR A 251 43.33 67.40 -10.44
N VAL A 252 44.46 66.68 -10.46
CA VAL A 252 44.49 65.21 -10.44
C VAL A 252 45.28 64.77 -9.21
N SER A 253 44.64 64.01 -8.34
CA SER A 253 45.28 63.39 -7.18
C SER A 253 46.02 62.12 -7.61
N ALA A 254 47.35 62.15 -7.64
CA ALA A 254 48.21 60.99 -7.89
C ALA A 254 48.29 59.99 -6.70
N ALA A 255 47.50 60.18 -5.65
CA ALA A 255 47.66 59.49 -4.37
C ALA A 255 47.45 57.96 -4.42
N ASN A 256 46.68 57.45 -5.39
CA ASN A 256 46.32 56.03 -5.51
C ASN A 256 46.93 55.35 -6.74
N ASP A 257 47.78 56.04 -7.48
CA ASP A 257 48.42 55.47 -8.67
C ASP A 257 49.55 54.52 -8.24
N PHE A 258 49.71 53.40 -8.94
CA PHE A 258 50.78 52.42 -8.67
C PHE A 258 51.56 52.10 -9.94
N THR A 259 52.88 52.08 -9.81
CA THR A 259 53.79 51.75 -10.91
C THR A 259 53.97 50.24 -11.01
N ILE A 260 53.70 49.67 -12.19
CA ILE A 260 53.88 48.24 -12.46
C ILE A 260 55.12 48.05 -13.33
N VAL A 261 56.03 47.15 -12.94
CA VAL A 261 57.15 46.73 -13.80
C VAL A 261 56.65 45.63 -14.75
N PRO A 262 56.73 45.82 -16.07
CA PRO A 262 56.27 44.79 -17.01
C PRO A 262 57.12 43.53 -16.91
N GLY A 263 56.47 42.39 -16.72
CA GLY A 263 57.11 41.07 -16.81
C GLY A 263 57.53 40.72 -18.23
N LYS A 264 58.21 39.57 -18.40
CA LYS A 264 58.57 39.08 -19.74
C LYS A 264 57.31 38.80 -20.56
N TYR A 265 57.18 39.46 -21.70
CA TYR A 265 56.10 39.19 -22.64
C TYR A 265 56.23 37.76 -23.19
N GLN A 266 55.20 36.94 -22.97
CA GLN A 266 55.07 35.66 -23.64
C GLN A 266 54.26 35.85 -24.92
N THR A 267 54.87 35.51 -26.05
CA THR A 267 54.13 35.51 -27.31
C THR A 267 53.02 34.45 -27.26
N PHE A 268 51.93 34.68 -28.01
CA PHE A 268 50.81 33.74 -28.08
C PHE A 268 51.28 32.31 -28.42
N ALA A 269 52.22 32.17 -29.36
CA ALA A 269 52.79 30.88 -29.75
C ALA A 269 53.60 30.20 -28.64
N GLN A 270 54.34 30.97 -27.81
CA GLN A 270 55.05 30.41 -26.65
C GLN A 270 54.07 29.91 -25.59
N LYS A 271 53.03 30.70 -25.30
CA LYS A 271 51.97 30.31 -24.36
C LYS A 271 51.25 29.04 -24.82
N GLU A 272 50.88 28.96 -26.10
CA GLU A 272 50.21 27.78 -26.66
C GLU A 272 51.06 26.50 -26.54
N ARG A 273 52.36 26.58 -26.84
CA ARG A 273 53.30 25.45 -26.67
C ARG A 273 53.50 25.07 -25.21
N ALA A 274 53.55 26.04 -24.29
CA ALA A 274 53.71 25.77 -22.86
C ALA A 274 52.44 25.14 -22.27
N GLU A 275 51.26 25.60 -22.68
CA GLU A 275 49.99 25.13 -22.15
C GLU A 275 49.62 23.73 -22.65
N ARG A 276 50.12 23.32 -23.82
CA ARG A 276 49.86 22.02 -24.49
C ARG A 276 48.38 21.61 -24.42
N LYS A 277 47.50 22.58 -24.73
CA LYS A 277 46.04 22.41 -24.59
C LYS A 277 45.53 21.18 -25.33
N LEU A 278 46.03 20.93 -26.54
CA LEU A 278 45.62 19.78 -27.34
C LEU A 278 45.93 18.43 -26.65
N GLU A 279 47.13 18.25 -26.09
CA GLU A 279 47.51 17.03 -25.37
C GLU A 279 46.62 16.80 -24.14
N LYS A 280 46.32 17.87 -23.40
CA LYS A 280 45.42 17.81 -22.24
C LYS A 280 43.99 17.47 -22.65
N ILE A 281 43.49 18.05 -23.74
CA ILE A 281 42.17 17.73 -24.30
C ILE A 281 42.11 16.26 -24.72
N LEU A 282 43.13 15.75 -25.43
CA LEU A 282 43.21 14.34 -25.84
C LEU A 282 43.25 13.40 -24.62
N LEU A 283 43.97 13.77 -23.56
CA LEU A 283 43.99 13.01 -22.30
C LEU A 283 42.61 12.97 -21.65
N ILE A 284 41.91 14.10 -21.57
CA ILE A 284 40.54 14.17 -21.04
C ILE A 284 39.61 13.31 -21.89
N GLN A 285 39.65 13.44 -23.21
CA GLN A 285 38.81 12.65 -24.12
C GLN A 285 39.07 11.15 -23.99
N ARG A 286 40.34 10.73 -23.89
CA ARG A 286 40.71 9.32 -23.66
C ARG A 286 40.17 8.80 -22.34
N ASN A 287 40.35 9.55 -21.25
CA ASN A 287 39.86 9.17 -19.93
C ASN A 287 38.33 9.16 -19.87
N TRP A 288 37.67 10.08 -20.56
CA TRP A 288 36.21 10.14 -20.69
C TRP A 288 35.66 8.91 -21.42
N ARG A 289 36.25 8.54 -22.57
CA ARG A 289 35.86 7.31 -23.30
C ARG A 289 36.05 6.07 -22.45
N ARG A 290 37.16 5.97 -21.70
CA ARG A 290 37.40 4.89 -20.75
C ARG A 290 36.31 4.88 -19.68
N TRP A 291 36.00 6.01 -19.05
CA TRP A 291 34.97 6.11 -18.02
C TRP A 291 33.58 5.71 -18.54
N ILE A 292 33.19 6.13 -19.74
CA ILE A 292 31.92 5.71 -20.37
C ILE A 292 31.86 4.19 -20.50
N LEU A 293 32.93 3.56 -20.99
CA LEU A 293 33.00 2.11 -21.14
C LEU A 293 32.88 1.40 -19.79
N TRP A 294 33.61 1.86 -18.76
CA TRP A 294 33.49 1.31 -17.40
C TRP A 294 32.09 1.47 -16.83
N LYS A 295 31.47 2.64 -16.99
CA LYS A 295 30.08 2.89 -16.56
C LYS A 295 29.12 1.91 -17.25
N TYR A 296 29.27 1.70 -18.55
CA TYR A 296 28.45 0.75 -19.31
C TYR A 296 28.63 -0.70 -18.81
N ILE A 297 29.88 -1.13 -18.60
CA ILE A 297 30.21 -2.45 -18.06
C ILE A 297 29.59 -2.63 -16.66
N HIS A 298 29.69 -1.64 -15.78
CA HIS A 298 29.11 -1.72 -14.44
C HIS A 298 27.58 -1.82 -14.47
N LEU A 299 26.92 -1.03 -15.32
CA LEU A 299 25.46 -1.09 -15.50
C LEU A 299 25.01 -2.47 -16.02
N ARG A 300 25.68 -3.00 -17.05
CA ARG A 300 25.35 -4.33 -17.61
C ARG A 300 25.70 -5.46 -16.65
N ALA A 301 26.79 -5.35 -15.89
CA ALA A 301 27.13 -6.32 -14.86
C ALA A 301 26.12 -6.31 -13.71
N GLN A 302 25.62 -5.15 -13.31
CA GLN A 302 24.56 -5.04 -12.30
C GLN A 302 23.25 -5.67 -12.80
N GLU A 303 22.86 -5.39 -14.04
CA GLU A 303 21.70 -6.00 -14.69
C GLU A 303 21.83 -7.52 -14.78
N TYR A 304 22.99 -8.02 -15.22
CA TYR A 304 23.28 -9.45 -15.29
C TYR A 304 23.20 -10.11 -13.91
N ARG A 305 23.82 -9.53 -12.87
CA ARG A 305 23.74 -10.05 -11.49
C ARG A 305 22.30 -10.10 -10.98
N ARG A 306 21.51 -9.06 -11.26
CA ARG A 306 20.07 -9.04 -10.91
C ARG A 306 19.31 -10.17 -11.60
N LEU A 307 19.56 -10.41 -12.88
CA LEU A 307 18.91 -11.49 -13.63
C LEU A 307 19.32 -12.88 -13.13
N VAL A 308 20.60 -13.09 -12.79
CA VAL A 308 21.10 -14.33 -12.19
C VAL A 308 20.45 -14.56 -10.82
N GLN A 309 20.46 -13.55 -9.94
CA GLN A 309 19.83 -13.65 -8.62
C GLN A 309 18.33 -13.96 -8.71
N ASN A 310 17.62 -13.36 -9.67
CA ASN A 310 16.22 -13.67 -9.91
C ASN A 310 16.02 -15.13 -10.33
N ARG A 311 16.89 -15.69 -11.18
CA ARG A 311 16.84 -17.10 -11.59
C ARG A 311 17.13 -18.03 -10.41
N GLU A 312 18.18 -17.77 -9.64
CA GLU A 312 18.53 -18.55 -8.44
C GLU A 312 17.37 -18.59 -7.45
N HIS A 313 16.74 -17.45 -7.18
CA HIS A 313 15.59 -17.39 -6.27
C HIS A 313 14.32 -18.06 -6.85
N GLU A 314 14.12 -18.05 -8.18
CA GLU A 314 13.07 -18.85 -8.84
C GLU A 314 13.31 -20.36 -8.69
N ASP A 315 14.57 -20.80 -8.85
CA ASP A 315 14.98 -22.19 -8.71
C ASP A 315 14.86 -22.67 -7.26
N GLU A 316 15.31 -21.88 -6.28
CA GLU A 316 15.12 -22.17 -4.85
C GLU A 316 13.63 -22.29 -4.47
N ARG A 317 12.77 -21.41 -5.01
CA ARG A 317 11.32 -21.49 -4.80
C ARG A 317 10.74 -22.77 -5.40
N TYR A 318 11.22 -23.16 -6.57
CA TYR A 318 10.81 -24.41 -7.20
C TYR A 318 11.25 -25.62 -6.37
N GLU A 319 12.51 -25.66 -5.92
CA GLU A 319 13.05 -26.74 -5.07
C GLU A 319 12.26 -26.89 -3.77
N LYS A 320 11.98 -25.78 -3.08
CA LYS A 320 11.11 -25.77 -1.88
C LYS A 320 9.71 -26.33 -2.17
N CYS A 321 9.13 -26.00 -3.33
CA CYS A 321 7.82 -26.55 -3.71
C CYS A 321 7.88 -28.06 -4.00
N VAL A 322 8.97 -28.54 -4.61
CA VAL A 322 9.19 -29.98 -4.86
C VAL A 322 9.40 -30.71 -3.54
N GLU A 323 10.20 -30.16 -2.63
CA GLU A 323 10.46 -30.72 -1.30
C GLU A 323 9.16 -30.84 -0.49
N GLN A 324 8.34 -29.78 -0.46
CA GLN A 324 7.01 -29.82 0.19
C GLN A 324 6.08 -30.87 -0.42
N ARG A 325 6.15 -31.08 -1.74
CA ARG A 325 5.37 -32.12 -2.43
C ARG A 325 5.85 -33.52 -2.03
N MET A 326 7.16 -33.73 -1.94
CA MET A 326 7.77 -34.99 -1.49
C MET A 326 7.40 -35.28 -0.03
N GLU A 327 7.50 -34.29 0.84
CA GLU A 327 7.15 -34.43 2.26
C GLU A 327 5.66 -34.75 2.44
N ARG A 328 4.79 -34.04 1.69
CA ARG A 328 3.36 -34.37 1.66
C ARG A 328 3.11 -35.81 1.21
N HIS A 329 3.82 -36.30 0.19
CA HIS A 329 3.71 -37.69 -0.23
C HIS A 329 4.16 -38.68 0.86
N ARG A 330 5.21 -38.36 1.62
CA ARG A 330 5.67 -39.18 2.75
C ARG A 330 4.62 -39.26 3.85
N VAL A 331 4.04 -38.12 4.25
CA VAL A 331 2.98 -38.06 5.26
C VAL A 331 1.73 -38.82 4.79
N ILE A 332 1.32 -38.67 3.52
CA ILE A 332 0.18 -39.39 2.96
C ILE A 332 0.40 -40.91 3.01
N LYS A 333 1.62 -41.39 2.74
CA LYS A 333 1.95 -42.82 2.81
C LYS A 333 1.80 -43.40 4.22
N GLN A 334 2.06 -42.60 5.26
CA GLN A 334 1.91 -43.02 6.65
C GLN A 334 0.47 -42.86 7.16
N PHE A 335 -0.19 -41.76 6.84
CA PHE A 335 -1.51 -41.38 7.36
C PHE A 335 -2.48 -40.91 6.25
N PRO A 336 -2.97 -41.82 5.39
CA PRO A 336 -3.97 -41.49 4.37
C PRO A 336 -5.29 -41.04 5.02
N ARG A 337 -5.87 -39.92 4.57
CA ARG A 337 -7.13 -39.39 5.11
C ARG A 337 -8.23 -39.28 4.07
N ASN A 338 -7.87 -38.79 2.88
CA ASN A 338 -8.81 -38.51 1.81
C ASN A 338 -8.86 -39.64 0.77
N LYS A 339 -9.88 -39.65 -0.08
CA LYS A 339 -9.95 -40.59 -1.21
C LYS A 339 -8.71 -40.50 -2.11
N ASP A 340 -8.29 -39.29 -2.46
CA ASP A 340 -7.10 -39.05 -3.28
C ASP A 340 -5.81 -39.63 -2.64
N ASP A 341 -5.73 -39.66 -1.30
CA ASP A 341 -4.61 -40.23 -0.57
C ASP A 341 -4.59 -41.76 -0.70
N PHE A 342 -5.76 -42.41 -0.63
CA PHE A 342 -5.90 -43.85 -0.90
C PHE A 342 -5.66 -44.19 -2.36
N ASP A 343 -6.12 -43.35 -3.29
CA ASP A 343 -5.81 -43.48 -4.71
C ASP A 343 -4.28 -43.49 -4.89
N LEU A 344 -3.54 -42.56 -4.27
CA LEU A 344 -2.07 -42.55 -4.29
C LEU A 344 -1.44 -43.85 -3.75
N LEU A 345 -1.99 -44.45 -2.69
CA LEU A 345 -1.53 -45.74 -2.17
C LEU A 345 -1.78 -46.87 -3.18
N TYR A 346 -2.94 -46.90 -3.83
CA TYR A 346 -3.20 -47.84 -4.92
C TYR A 346 -2.23 -47.64 -6.09
N ALA A 347 -1.77 -46.41 -6.39
CA ALA A 347 -0.69 -46.18 -7.38
C ALA A 347 0.56 -46.92 -6.97
N GLU A 348 0.95 -46.74 -5.72
CA GLU A 348 2.24 -47.21 -5.26
C GLU A 348 2.29 -48.73 -5.31
N VAL A 349 1.18 -49.38 -4.92
CA VAL A 349 1.02 -50.83 -5.08
C VAL A 349 1.06 -51.22 -6.56
N ALA A 350 0.37 -50.51 -7.45
CA ALA A 350 0.39 -50.82 -8.89
C ALA A 350 1.77 -50.60 -9.53
N ARG A 351 2.49 -49.53 -9.14
CA ARG A 351 3.86 -49.23 -9.59
C ARG A 351 4.84 -50.29 -9.11
N TRP A 352 4.75 -50.63 -7.83
CA TRP A 352 5.54 -51.71 -7.22
C TRP A 352 5.29 -53.03 -7.94
N LYS A 353 4.03 -53.42 -8.16
CA LYS A 353 3.66 -54.62 -8.93
C LYS A 353 4.26 -54.60 -10.34
N LYS A 354 4.16 -53.48 -11.07
CA LYS A 354 4.74 -53.36 -12.43
C LYS A 354 6.26 -53.51 -12.41
N ALA A 355 6.94 -52.90 -11.44
CA ALA A 355 8.39 -53.02 -11.28
C ALA A 355 8.80 -54.45 -10.92
N GLU A 356 8.05 -55.09 -10.03
CA GLU A 356 8.34 -56.45 -9.56
C GLU A 356 8.04 -57.50 -10.64
N LEU A 357 6.97 -57.32 -11.42
CA LEU A 357 6.73 -58.13 -12.62
C LEU A 357 7.85 -58.02 -13.64
N LYS A 358 8.42 -56.82 -13.83
CA LYS A 358 9.61 -56.64 -14.70
C LYS A 358 10.82 -57.38 -14.13
N ARG A 359 11.07 -57.27 -12.82
CA ARG A 359 12.16 -57.99 -12.12
C ARG A 359 12.01 -59.50 -12.25
N ILE A 360 10.81 -60.04 -11.99
CA ILE A 360 10.52 -61.47 -12.10
C ILE A 360 10.69 -61.96 -13.54
N THR A 361 10.21 -61.19 -14.51
CA THR A 361 10.35 -61.54 -15.94
C THR A 361 11.81 -61.54 -16.39
N ALA A 362 12.67 -60.73 -15.79
CA ALA A 362 14.10 -60.71 -16.10
C ALA A 362 14.88 -61.87 -15.44
N ASN A 363 14.45 -62.31 -14.24
CA ASN A 363 15.23 -63.25 -13.43
C ASN A 363 14.77 -64.71 -13.51
N TYR A 364 13.51 -64.96 -13.86
CA TYR A 364 12.91 -66.31 -13.81
C TYR A 364 12.19 -66.65 -15.11
N GLU A 365 12.33 -67.91 -15.54
CA GLU A 365 11.66 -68.46 -16.71
C GLU A 365 10.83 -69.71 -16.36
N GLY A 366 9.85 -70.04 -17.20
CA GLY A 366 9.08 -71.27 -17.09
C GLY A 366 8.28 -71.41 -15.77
N PRO A 367 8.24 -72.61 -15.15
CA PRO A 367 7.49 -72.88 -13.93
C PRO A 367 7.91 -71.99 -12.74
N ALA A 368 9.20 -71.66 -12.62
CA ALA A 368 9.71 -70.80 -11.55
C ALA A 368 9.12 -69.39 -11.62
N ARG A 369 8.94 -68.85 -12.83
CA ARG A 369 8.28 -67.55 -13.04
C ARG A 369 6.84 -67.57 -12.54
N ILE A 370 6.09 -68.64 -12.82
CA ILE A 370 4.68 -68.77 -12.41
C ILE A 370 4.60 -68.81 -10.87
N ALA A 371 5.48 -69.57 -10.21
CA ALA A 371 5.54 -69.62 -8.76
C ALA A 371 5.85 -68.24 -8.15
N GLU A 372 6.85 -67.52 -8.67
CA GLU A 372 7.19 -66.16 -8.21
C GLU A 372 6.05 -65.15 -8.46
N VAL A 373 5.35 -65.25 -9.59
CA VAL A 373 4.18 -64.41 -9.88
C VAL A 373 3.03 -64.70 -8.91
N ASN A 374 2.81 -65.95 -8.52
CA ASN A 374 1.79 -66.28 -7.51
C ASN A 374 2.16 -65.70 -6.13
N ILE A 375 3.43 -65.80 -5.72
CA ILE A 375 3.92 -65.16 -4.49
C ILE A 375 3.73 -63.64 -4.55
N LEU A 376 3.98 -63.03 -5.72
CA LEU A 376 3.73 -61.60 -5.94
C LEU A 376 2.24 -61.26 -5.80
N LEU A 377 1.34 -62.10 -6.34
CA LEU A 377 -0.10 -61.91 -6.23
C LEU A 377 -0.56 -61.98 -4.77
N ASP A 378 -0.06 -62.94 -3.99
CA ASP A 378 -0.39 -63.04 -2.55
C ASP A 378 0.05 -61.78 -1.79
N LYS A 379 1.25 -61.28 -2.08
CA LYS A 379 1.75 -60.02 -1.50
C LYS A 379 0.88 -58.83 -1.93
N GLU A 380 0.45 -58.75 -3.19
CA GLU A 380 -0.48 -57.72 -3.67
C GLU A 380 -1.80 -57.76 -2.91
N ILE A 381 -2.40 -58.95 -2.74
CA ILE A 381 -3.65 -59.13 -2.00
C ILE A 381 -3.49 -58.66 -0.55
N GLN A 382 -2.38 -59.01 0.10
CA GLN A 382 -2.10 -58.55 1.47
C GLN A 382 -1.99 -57.03 1.57
N LEU A 383 -1.28 -56.39 0.63
CA LEU A 383 -1.16 -54.93 0.60
C LEU A 383 -2.51 -54.25 0.35
N LEU A 384 -3.28 -54.71 -0.63
CA LEU A 384 -4.61 -54.15 -0.94
C LEU A 384 -5.57 -54.31 0.25
N ASN A 385 -5.57 -55.46 0.91
CA ASN A 385 -6.36 -55.69 2.12
C ASN A 385 -5.90 -54.78 3.27
N GLY A 386 -4.60 -54.52 3.40
CA GLY A 386 -4.05 -53.57 4.37
C GLY A 386 -4.57 -52.15 4.13
N VAL A 387 -4.50 -51.69 2.88
CA VAL A 387 -5.02 -50.38 2.47
C VAL A 387 -6.52 -50.27 2.75
N GLU A 388 -7.30 -51.31 2.43
CA GLU A 388 -8.76 -51.29 2.64
C GLU A 388 -9.13 -51.32 4.14
N ARG A 389 -8.38 -52.04 4.98
CA ARG A 389 -8.55 -51.98 6.45
C ARG A 389 -8.30 -50.57 6.98
N GLN A 390 -7.20 -49.94 6.56
CA GLN A 390 -6.88 -48.58 6.99
C GLN A 390 -7.92 -47.57 6.50
N ARG A 391 -8.40 -47.73 5.26
CA ARG A 391 -9.52 -46.94 4.72
C ARG A 391 -10.77 -47.05 5.57
N ASN A 392 -11.14 -48.27 5.99
CA ASN A 392 -12.29 -48.48 6.88
C ASN A 392 -12.10 -47.87 8.27
N LEU A 393 -10.91 -47.96 8.85
CA LEU A 393 -10.59 -47.33 10.14
C LEU A 393 -10.70 -45.81 10.05
N VAL A 394 -10.10 -45.21 9.02
CA VAL A 394 -10.15 -43.76 8.77
C VAL A 394 -11.59 -43.31 8.50
N TYR A 395 -12.35 -44.09 7.72
CA TYR A 395 -13.75 -43.80 7.45
C TYR A 395 -14.59 -43.73 8.73
N LYS A 396 -14.41 -44.68 9.65
CA LYS A 396 -15.08 -44.69 10.96
C LYS A 396 -14.61 -43.52 11.84
N ALA A 397 -13.30 -43.28 11.93
CA ALA A 397 -12.75 -42.19 12.73
C ALA A 397 -13.20 -40.79 12.26
N MET A 398 -13.42 -40.62 10.95
CA MET A 398 -13.91 -39.37 10.36
C MET A 398 -15.43 -39.28 10.26
N GLU A 399 -16.20 -40.22 10.82
CA GLU A 399 -17.66 -40.24 10.69
C GLU A 399 -18.30 -38.96 11.28
N ASP A 400 -17.92 -38.57 12.48
CA ASP A 400 -18.47 -37.37 13.14
C ASP A 400 -18.11 -36.10 12.39
N PHE A 401 -16.86 -35.99 11.93
CA PHE A 401 -16.42 -34.88 11.10
C PHE A 401 -17.24 -34.77 9.81
N ARG A 402 -17.54 -35.91 9.17
CA ARG A 402 -18.35 -35.96 7.95
C ARG A 402 -19.80 -35.58 8.22
N LYS A 403 -20.40 -36.03 9.32
CA LYS A 403 -21.75 -35.61 9.74
C LYS A 403 -21.80 -34.11 9.97
N ASP A 404 -20.84 -33.56 10.71
CA ASP A 404 -20.76 -32.12 10.98
C ASP A 404 -20.56 -31.30 9.70
N GLN A 405 -19.72 -31.78 8.77
CA GLN A 405 -19.54 -31.13 7.47
C GLN A 405 -20.81 -31.18 6.63
N LEU A 406 -21.55 -32.30 6.63
CA LEU A 406 -22.83 -32.42 5.93
C LEU A 406 -23.84 -31.40 6.45
N LEU A 407 -23.99 -31.29 7.78
CA LEU A 407 -24.89 -30.33 8.41
C LEU A 407 -24.52 -28.89 8.05
N LYS A 408 -23.21 -28.57 8.04
CA LYS A 408 -22.72 -27.27 7.58
C LYS A 408 -23.09 -27.00 6.12
N GLU A 409 -22.88 -27.96 5.22
CA GLU A 409 -23.25 -27.78 3.80
C GLU A 409 -24.76 -27.63 3.61
N MET A 410 -25.59 -28.42 4.30
CA MET A 410 -27.06 -28.31 4.22
C MET A 410 -27.58 -26.98 4.80
N GLY A 411 -26.86 -26.40 5.76
CA GLY A 411 -27.18 -25.11 6.36
C GLY A 411 -26.62 -23.90 5.61
N LYS A 412 -25.83 -24.09 4.55
CA LYS A 412 -25.28 -22.96 3.79
C LYS A 412 -26.36 -22.32 2.90
N PRO A 413 -26.36 -20.98 2.79
CA PRO A 413 -27.19 -20.29 1.81
C PRO A 413 -26.76 -20.69 0.39
N ILE A 414 -27.70 -20.63 -0.54
CA ILE A 414 -27.45 -20.90 -1.96
C ILE A 414 -26.67 -19.71 -2.52
N GLU A 415 -25.48 -19.97 -3.07
CA GLU A 415 -24.60 -18.95 -3.63
C GLU A 415 -24.51 -19.07 -5.15
N TRP A 416 -24.56 -17.93 -5.85
CA TRP A 416 -24.22 -17.86 -7.26
C TRP A 416 -23.58 -16.51 -7.60
N VAL A 417 -22.88 -16.47 -8.73
CA VAL A 417 -22.32 -15.24 -9.26
C VAL A 417 -23.38 -14.60 -10.16
N GLY A 418 -23.85 -13.43 -9.76
CA GLY A 418 -24.79 -12.62 -10.52
C GLY A 418 -24.11 -11.77 -11.59
N TYR A 419 -24.82 -10.76 -12.05
CA TYR A 419 -24.30 -9.78 -13.01
C TYR A 419 -23.09 -9.02 -12.42
N LYS A 420 -22.06 -8.74 -13.24
CA LYS A 420 -20.81 -8.06 -12.85
C LYS A 420 -20.01 -8.75 -11.73
N ASP A 421 -19.93 -10.08 -11.74
CA ASP A 421 -19.16 -10.87 -10.77
C ASP A 421 -19.59 -10.69 -9.29
N SER A 422 -20.77 -10.14 -9.02
CA SER A 422 -21.29 -9.99 -7.66
C SER A 422 -21.74 -11.35 -7.10
N LYS A 423 -21.20 -11.77 -5.95
CA LYS A 423 -21.67 -12.97 -5.26
C LYS A 423 -22.99 -12.68 -4.56
N ILE A 424 -24.05 -13.38 -4.96
CA ILE A 424 -25.38 -13.29 -4.36
C ILE A 424 -25.58 -14.52 -3.48
N HIS A 425 -26.04 -14.31 -2.24
CA HIS A 425 -26.38 -15.36 -1.29
C HIS A 425 -27.88 -15.34 -1.04
N MET A 426 -28.56 -16.47 -1.19
CA MET A 426 -29.99 -16.65 -0.91
C MET A 426 -30.16 -17.64 0.23
N ASP A 427 -30.72 -17.15 1.33
CA ASP A 427 -31.00 -17.96 2.51
C ASP A 427 -32.48 -18.35 2.54
N LEU A 428 -32.76 -19.65 2.55
CA LEU A 428 -34.10 -20.21 2.54
C LEU A 428 -34.55 -20.55 3.97
N LEU A 429 -35.86 -20.59 4.21
CA LEU A 429 -36.42 -21.11 5.46
C LEU A 429 -35.95 -22.55 5.73
N SER A 430 -35.73 -23.35 4.69
CA SER A 430 -35.18 -24.71 4.82
C SER A 430 -33.72 -24.72 5.30
N THR A 431 -32.87 -23.81 4.81
CA THR A 431 -31.46 -23.71 5.25
C THR A 431 -31.36 -23.11 6.66
N GLN A 432 -32.27 -22.20 7.03
CA GLN A 432 -32.43 -21.72 8.40
C GLN A 432 -32.87 -22.83 9.36
N ARG A 433 -33.90 -23.61 9.00
CA ARG A 433 -34.37 -24.79 9.76
C ARG A 433 -33.23 -25.77 10.01
N VAL A 434 -32.44 -26.10 8.99
CA VAL A 434 -31.30 -27.02 9.15
C VAL A 434 -30.29 -26.46 10.15
N ARG A 435 -29.95 -25.16 10.11
CA ARG A 435 -29.02 -24.56 11.06
C ARG A 435 -29.55 -24.58 12.49
N PHE A 436 -30.83 -24.22 12.68
CA PHE A 436 -31.48 -24.28 13.99
C PHE A 436 -31.44 -25.69 14.58
N LEU A 437 -31.88 -26.70 13.83
CA LEU A 437 -31.85 -28.10 14.29
C LEU A 437 -30.42 -28.61 14.47
N THR A 438 -29.45 -28.13 13.69
CA THR A 438 -28.03 -28.49 13.84
C THR A 438 -27.47 -28.03 15.18
N GLU A 439 -27.86 -26.85 15.67
CA GLU A 439 -27.45 -26.40 17.00
C GLU A 439 -28.04 -27.28 18.10
N ILE A 440 -29.33 -27.64 18.00
CA ILE A 440 -29.95 -28.60 18.91
C ILE A 440 -29.22 -29.95 18.88
N TYR A 441 -28.84 -30.43 17.68
CA TYR A 441 -28.09 -31.67 17.51
C TYR A 441 -26.69 -31.64 18.14
N LYS A 442 -25.98 -30.51 18.05
CA LYS A 442 -24.70 -30.33 18.75
C LYS A 442 -24.91 -30.35 20.26
N ASP A 443 -25.96 -29.70 20.73
CA ASP A 443 -26.30 -29.63 22.15
C ASP A 443 -26.76 -30.97 22.73
N LEU A 444 -27.43 -31.82 21.92
CA LEU A 444 -27.79 -33.18 22.28
C LEU A 444 -26.59 -34.06 22.60
N ARG A 445 -25.44 -33.83 21.94
CA ARG A 445 -24.18 -34.59 22.13
C ARG A 445 -23.34 -34.11 23.31
N LYS A 446 -23.59 -32.91 23.84
CA LYS A 446 -22.84 -32.37 24.98
C LYS A 446 -23.24 -33.09 26.28
N PRO A 447 -22.29 -33.47 27.15
CA PRO A 447 -22.61 -33.94 28.48
C PRO A 447 -23.24 -32.80 29.29
N ARG A 448 -24.38 -33.07 29.94
CA ARG A 448 -25.12 -32.13 30.78
C ARG A 448 -25.43 -32.75 32.14
N SER A 449 -25.64 -31.90 33.14
CA SER A 449 -26.16 -32.34 34.44
C SER A 449 -27.56 -32.96 34.27
N LYS A 450 -28.01 -33.74 35.25
CA LYS A 450 -29.32 -34.42 35.20
C LYS A 450 -30.48 -33.43 35.02
N GLU A 451 -30.45 -32.34 35.77
CA GLU A 451 -31.49 -31.30 35.77
C GLU A 451 -31.49 -30.53 34.45
N ASP A 452 -30.32 -30.04 34.03
CA ASP A 452 -30.17 -29.33 32.74
C ASP A 452 -30.58 -30.21 31.54
N ARG A 453 -30.32 -31.53 31.63
CA ARG A 453 -30.72 -32.47 30.57
C ARG A 453 -32.22 -32.67 30.54
N LEU A 454 -32.90 -32.73 31.68
CA LEU A 454 -34.36 -32.84 31.73
C LEU A 454 -35.04 -31.61 31.13
N ASP A 455 -34.58 -30.42 31.46
CA ASP A 455 -35.13 -29.18 30.89
C ASP A 455 -34.84 -29.08 29.40
N PHE A 456 -33.65 -29.49 28.97
CA PHE A 456 -33.33 -29.55 27.54
C PHE A 456 -34.20 -30.55 26.79
N ILE A 457 -34.44 -31.75 27.35
CA ILE A 457 -35.34 -32.73 26.72
C ILE A 457 -36.75 -32.15 26.57
N ARG A 458 -37.27 -31.43 27.57
CA ARG A 458 -38.58 -30.77 27.46
C ARG A 458 -38.61 -29.77 26.31
N GLN A 459 -37.57 -28.94 26.17
CA GLN A 459 -37.45 -27.98 25.07
C GLN A 459 -37.38 -28.69 23.71
N VAL A 460 -36.56 -29.74 23.60
CA VAL A 460 -36.44 -30.53 22.35
C VAL A 460 -37.75 -31.22 22.00
N MET A 461 -38.48 -31.77 22.96
CA MET A 461 -39.79 -32.41 22.73
C MET A 461 -40.83 -31.40 22.23
N ALA A 462 -40.81 -30.16 22.73
CA ALA A 462 -41.67 -29.09 22.22
C ALA A 462 -41.36 -28.78 20.75
N VAL A 463 -40.08 -28.62 20.39
CA VAL A 463 -39.66 -28.42 18.99
C VAL A 463 -40.04 -29.61 18.11
N LEU A 464 -39.89 -30.84 18.61
CA LEU A 464 -40.28 -32.05 17.86
C LEU A 464 -41.78 -32.09 17.55
N THR A 465 -42.61 -31.51 18.41
CA THR A 465 -44.08 -31.48 18.21
C THR A 465 -44.47 -30.60 17.02
N GLU A 466 -43.60 -29.68 16.60
CA GLU A 466 -43.79 -28.90 15.36
C GLU A 466 -43.40 -29.71 14.10
N GLU A 467 -42.64 -30.80 14.25
CA GLU A 467 -42.04 -31.58 13.18
C GLU A 467 -42.74 -32.94 12.93
N THR A 468 -44.05 -33.02 13.20
CA THR A 468 -44.86 -34.25 13.08
C THR A 468 -44.85 -34.89 11.70
N CYS A 469 -44.48 -34.15 10.66
CA CYS A 469 -44.39 -34.66 9.30
C CYS A 469 -43.20 -35.60 9.04
N PHE A 470 -42.27 -35.75 9.97
CA PHE A 470 -41.16 -36.69 9.83
C PHE A 470 -41.65 -38.14 10.02
N PRO A 471 -41.36 -39.08 9.10
CA PRO A 471 -41.88 -40.45 9.17
C PRO A 471 -41.55 -41.20 10.47
N HIS A 472 -40.36 -40.98 11.04
CA HIS A 472 -39.92 -41.63 12.28
C HIS A 472 -40.13 -40.72 13.51
N PHE A 473 -41.01 -39.72 13.42
CA PHE A 473 -41.36 -38.86 14.54
C PHE A 473 -41.85 -39.63 15.78
N PRO A 474 -42.78 -40.61 15.68
CA PRO A 474 -43.28 -41.33 16.85
C PRO A 474 -42.18 -42.06 17.61
N GLU A 475 -41.27 -42.70 16.88
CA GLU A 475 -40.12 -43.41 17.46
C GLU A 475 -39.14 -42.45 18.14
N LEU A 476 -38.84 -41.31 17.50
CA LEU A 476 -37.96 -40.30 18.08
C LEU A 476 -38.55 -39.69 19.35
N PHE A 477 -39.85 -39.39 19.35
CA PHE A 477 -40.54 -38.82 20.51
C PHE A 477 -40.57 -39.81 21.68
N ASP A 478 -40.91 -41.08 21.43
CA ASP A 478 -40.89 -42.15 22.44
C ASP A 478 -39.51 -42.32 23.08
N LEU A 479 -38.43 -42.25 22.29
CA LEU A 479 -37.08 -42.32 22.82
C LEU A 479 -36.72 -41.15 23.76
N PHE A 480 -37.23 -39.94 23.51
CA PHE A 480 -37.02 -38.82 24.41
C PHE A 480 -37.85 -38.93 25.69
N ASP A 481 -39.12 -39.36 25.58
CA ASP A 481 -39.97 -39.55 26.76
C ASP A 481 -39.43 -40.69 27.64
N ARG A 482 -38.91 -41.76 27.04
CA ARG A 482 -38.26 -42.85 27.76
C ARG A 482 -36.97 -42.40 28.45
N GLU A 483 -36.13 -41.56 27.84
CA GLU A 483 -34.97 -40.97 28.53
C GLU A 483 -35.41 -40.12 29.71
N LYS A 484 -36.40 -39.25 29.51
CA LYS A 484 -36.97 -38.40 30.57
C LYS A 484 -37.49 -39.23 31.75
N ASN A 485 -38.24 -40.29 31.48
CA ASN A 485 -38.78 -41.18 32.51
C ASN A 485 -37.66 -41.93 33.25
N LEU A 486 -36.63 -42.41 32.54
CA LEU A 486 -35.46 -43.05 33.18
C LEU A 486 -34.70 -42.06 34.07
N LEU A 487 -34.50 -40.83 33.60
CA LEU A 487 -33.85 -39.78 34.40
C LEU A 487 -34.68 -39.43 35.64
N LEU A 488 -36.01 -39.34 35.54
CA LEU A 488 -36.87 -38.98 36.67
C LEU A 488 -36.92 -40.09 37.73
N TYR A 489 -37.15 -41.33 37.33
CA TYR A 489 -37.56 -42.39 38.26
C TYR A 489 -36.46 -43.37 38.66
N ALA A 490 -35.44 -43.58 37.83
CA ALA A 490 -34.40 -44.56 38.14
C ALA A 490 -33.24 -43.93 38.94
N LYS A 491 -32.65 -44.71 39.87
CA LYS A 491 -31.43 -44.32 40.61
C LYS A 491 -30.14 -44.59 39.84
N SER A 492 -30.13 -45.65 39.04
CA SER A 492 -29.02 -46.05 38.17
C SER A 492 -29.58 -46.44 36.80
N PHE A 493 -29.03 -45.87 35.73
CA PHE A 493 -29.56 -46.05 34.38
C PHE A 493 -28.42 -45.91 33.36
N ASP A 494 -28.36 -46.84 32.41
CA ASP A 494 -27.54 -46.70 31.21
C ASP A 494 -28.41 -46.14 30.09
N VAL A 495 -28.13 -44.90 29.70
CA VAL A 495 -28.84 -44.17 28.65
C VAL A 495 -27.99 -44.03 27.38
N GLU A 496 -26.79 -44.63 27.30
CA GLU A 496 -25.89 -44.41 26.17
C GLU A 496 -26.47 -44.91 24.85
N ILE A 497 -27.01 -46.13 24.84
CA ILE A 497 -27.61 -46.71 23.63
C ILE A 497 -28.82 -45.89 23.19
N LEU A 498 -29.63 -45.45 24.16
CA LEU A 498 -30.80 -44.63 23.91
C LEU A 498 -30.41 -43.30 23.27
N ARG A 499 -29.41 -42.61 23.84
CA ARG A 499 -28.85 -41.35 23.33
C ARG A 499 -28.24 -41.51 21.93
N LYS A 500 -27.52 -42.61 21.67
CA LYS A 500 -27.00 -42.91 20.33
C LYS A 500 -28.12 -43.01 19.30
N ARG A 501 -29.20 -43.72 19.64
CA ARG A 501 -30.36 -43.90 18.75
C ARG A 501 -31.14 -42.60 18.53
N GLN A 502 -31.37 -41.82 19.60
CA GLN A 502 -31.93 -40.46 19.49
C GLN A 502 -31.08 -39.59 18.56
N THR A 503 -29.76 -39.59 18.74
CA THR A 503 -28.83 -38.78 17.92
C THR A 503 -28.90 -39.18 16.44
N MET A 504 -28.96 -40.49 16.14
CA MET A 504 -29.11 -40.98 14.77
C MET A 504 -30.43 -40.52 14.13
N LEU A 505 -31.56 -40.73 14.82
CA LEU A 505 -32.87 -40.34 14.30
C LEU A 505 -33.03 -38.82 14.18
N PHE A 506 -32.48 -38.06 15.12
CA PHE A 506 -32.47 -36.60 15.06
C PHE A 506 -31.63 -36.09 13.88
N PHE A 507 -30.52 -36.77 13.54
CA PHE A 507 -29.76 -36.47 12.34
C PHE A 507 -30.56 -36.73 11.06
N ASP A 508 -31.35 -37.80 11.02
CA ASP A 508 -32.24 -38.10 9.89
C ASP A 508 -33.41 -37.10 9.78
N LEU A 509 -33.92 -36.58 10.90
CA LEU A 509 -34.87 -35.47 10.93
C LEU A 509 -34.30 -34.21 10.27
N ILE A 510 -33.02 -33.88 10.51
CA ILE A 510 -32.38 -32.71 9.89
C ILE A 510 -32.29 -32.87 8.37
N LYS A 511 -31.98 -34.08 7.89
CA LYS A 511 -31.92 -34.38 6.46
C LYS A 511 -33.29 -34.38 5.78
N PHE A 512 -34.34 -34.63 6.55
CA PHE A 512 -35.70 -34.63 6.03
C PHE A 512 -36.10 -33.21 5.59
N GLN A 513 -36.37 -33.06 4.30
CA GLN A 513 -37.06 -31.90 3.74
C GLN A 513 -38.44 -32.34 3.26
N LYS A 514 -39.47 -31.56 3.64
CA LYS A 514 -40.81 -31.65 3.05
C LYS A 514 -40.68 -31.29 1.57
N GLY A 515 -40.62 -32.29 0.70
CA GLY A 515 -40.37 -32.11 -0.73
C GLY A 515 -41.27 -32.99 -1.58
N GLU A 516 -41.82 -32.38 -2.63
CA GLU A 516 -42.68 -32.99 -3.64
C GLU A 516 -42.07 -34.25 -4.26
N PRO A 517 -42.91 -35.21 -4.72
CA PRO A 517 -42.44 -36.46 -5.31
C PRO A 517 -41.47 -36.17 -6.45
N LYS A 518 -40.23 -36.65 -6.31
CA LYS A 518 -39.18 -36.51 -7.33
C LYS A 518 -39.73 -37.00 -8.67
N GLN A 519 -39.81 -36.11 -9.66
CA GLN A 519 -40.13 -36.48 -11.04
C GLN A 519 -39.24 -37.65 -11.46
N ARG A 520 -39.80 -38.62 -12.20
CA ARG A 520 -39.07 -39.81 -12.66
C ARG A 520 -37.86 -39.37 -13.50
N ILE A 521 -36.69 -39.37 -12.86
CA ILE A 521 -35.43 -39.00 -13.50
C ILE A 521 -35.12 -40.07 -14.55
N PRO A 522 -34.84 -39.70 -15.81
CA PRO A 522 -34.53 -40.67 -16.84
C PRO A 522 -33.32 -41.52 -16.42
N SER A 523 -33.52 -42.84 -16.44
CA SER A 523 -32.57 -43.83 -15.97
C SER A 523 -32.22 -44.84 -17.05
N ARG A 524 -30.98 -45.31 -17.07
CA ARG A 524 -30.47 -46.31 -18.01
C ARG A 524 -29.75 -47.41 -17.24
N MET A 525 -29.75 -48.62 -17.78
CA MET A 525 -29.01 -49.74 -17.21
C MET A 525 -27.55 -49.69 -17.65
N CYS A 526 -26.62 -49.81 -16.70
CA CYS A 526 -25.21 -49.92 -17.04
C CYS A 526 -24.90 -51.29 -17.66
N ILE A 527 -24.16 -51.32 -18.76
CA ILE A 527 -23.82 -52.57 -19.45
C ILE A 527 -22.91 -53.48 -18.63
N VAL A 528 -22.07 -52.92 -17.76
CA VAL A 528 -21.05 -53.65 -16.96
C VAL A 528 -21.65 -54.19 -15.67
N CYS A 529 -22.20 -53.34 -14.80
CA CYS A 529 -22.74 -53.80 -13.51
C CYS A 529 -24.22 -54.20 -13.56
N LYS A 530 -24.92 -54.00 -14.70
CA LYS A 530 -26.34 -54.30 -14.89
C LYS A 530 -27.28 -53.60 -13.89
N LYS A 531 -26.81 -52.57 -13.19
CA LYS A 531 -27.64 -51.73 -12.30
C LYS A 531 -28.26 -50.58 -13.08
N VAL A 532 -29.54 -50.32 -12.83
CA VAL A 532 -30.24 -49.13 -13.36
C VAL A 532 -29.77 -47.90 -12.60
N LYS A 533 -29.33 -46.89 -13.34
CA LYS A 533 -28.71 -45.66 -12.80
C LYS A 533 -29.25 -44.44 -13.54
N THR A 534 -29.21 -43.28 -12.89
CA THR A 534 -29.56 -42.01 -13.55
C THR A 534 -28.47 -41.62 -14.55
N TYR A 535 -28.81 -40.88 -15.61
CA TYR A 535 -27.80 -40.41 -16.59
C TYR A 535 -26.64 -39.64 -15.95
N ALA A 536 -26.87 -38.93 -14.83
CA ALA A 536 -25.83 -38.22 -14.08
C ALA A 536 -24.73 -39.13 -13.49
N GLU A 537 -25.03 -40.41 -13.27
CA GLU A 537 -24.07 -41.41 -12.78
C GLU A 537 -23.26 -42.08 -13.89
N PHE A 538 -23.59 -41.82 -15.16
CA PHE A 538 -22.81 -42.33 -16.27
C PHE A 538 -21.62 -41.44 -16.60
N ALA A 539 -20.54 -42.06 -17.07
CA ALA A 539 -19.36 -41.34 -17.52
C ALA A 539 -19.66 -40.77 -18.91
N ILE A 540 -20.01 -39.48 -18.95
CA ILE A 540 -20.22 -38.75 -20.20
C ILE A 540 -18.83 -38.32 -20.70
N ARG A 541 -18.49 -38.68 -21.93
CA ARG A 541 -17.23 -38.31 -22.58
C ARG A 541 -17.53 -37.48 -23.80
N THR A 542 -16.68 -36.49 -24.07
CA THR A 542 -16.86 -35.55 -25.19
C THR A 542 -16.79 -36.23 -26.57
N ARG A 543 -16.27 -37.47 -26.60
CA ARG A 543 -16.06 -38.28 -27.82
C ARG A 543 -17.03 -39.46 -27.98
N GLN A 544 -17.96 -39.69 -27.07
CA GLN A 544 -18.84 -40.86 -27.13
C GLN A 544 -20.22 -40.52 -27.70
N SER A 545 -20.69 -41.32 -28.67
CA SER A 545 -22.05 -41.25 -29.20
C SER A 545 -23.09 -41.90 -28.28
N HIS A 546 -22.69 -42.87 -27.44
CA HIS A 546 -23.59 -43.61 -26.55
C HIS A 546 -23.01 -43.74 -25.14
N VAL A 547 -23.90 -43.69 -24.14
CA VAL A 547 -23.59 -43.66 -22.71
C VAL A 547 -24.04 -44.97 -22.06
N ASP A 548 -23.13 -45.95 -21.98
CA ASP A 548 -23.47 -47.33 -21.56
C ASP A 548 -22.79 -47.78 -20.26
N THR A 549 -21.72 -47.07 -19.85
CA THR A 549 -20.92 -47.43 -18.67
C THR A 549 -21.09 -46.39 -17.55
N CYS A 550 -21.46 -46.84 -16.36
CA CYS A 550 -21.52 -45.96 -15.20
C CYS A 550 -20.12 -45.49 -14.75
N LYS A 551 -20.02 -44.34 -14.10
CA LYS A 551 -18.76 -43.76 -13.57
C LYS A 551 -17.98 -44.76 -12.73
N HIS A 552 -18.66 -45.48 -11.84
CA HIS A 552 -18.02 -46.47 -10.98
C HIS A 552 -17.34 -47.59 -11.79
N CYS A 553 -18.07 -48.23 -12.71
CA CYS A 553 -17.52 -49.28 -13.57
C CYS A 553 -16.45 -48.77 -14.54
N TYR A 554 -16.57 -47.52 -14.97
CA TYR A 554 -15.57 -46.90 -15.82
C TYR A 554 -14.26 -46.66 -15.05
N TYR A 555 -14.33 -46.04 -13.88
CA TYR A 555 -13.15 -45.75 -13.06
C TYR A 555 -12.54 -47.00 -12.42
N LEU A 556 -13.31 -48.09 -12.23
CA LEU A 556 -12.75 -49.40 -11.87
C LEU A 556 -11.77 -49.94 -12.93
N LYS A 557 -11.96 -49.61 -14.20
CA LYS A 557 -11.04 -50.02 -15.29
C LYS A 557 -9.82 -49.10 -15.41
N LEU A 558 -9.89 -47.88 -14.89
CA LEU A 558 -8.75 -46.98 -14.83
C LEU A 558 -7.94 -47.31 -13.58
N THR A 559 -6.62 -47.42 -13.73
CA THR A 559 -5.70 -47.28 -12.60
C THR A 559 -6.04 -45.96 -11.89
N ALA A 560 -6.39 -46.03 -10.60
CA ALA A 560 -6.94 -44.91 -9.83
C ALA A 560 -6.10 -43.62 -9.94
N THR A 561 -4.81 -43.78 -10.21
CA THR A 561 -3.78 -42.77 -9.99
C THR A 561 -3.48 -41.95 -11.21
N GLU A 562 -3.57 -42.58 -12.37
CA GLU A 562 -3.59 -41.88 -13.65
C GLU A 562 -4.69 -40.82 -13.65
N ASN A 563 -5.89 -41.17 -13.17
CA ASN A 563 -7.01 -40.25 -13.11
C ASN A 563 -6.75 -39.02 -12.21
N THR A 564 -6.12 -39.20 -11.04
CA THR A 564 -5.81 -38.06 -10.14
C THR A 564 -4.83 -37.06 -10.77
N VAL A 565 -3.83 -37.56 -11.51
CA VAL A 565 -2.84 -36.72 -12.18
C VAL A 565 -3.49 -35.95 -13.32
N TYR A 566 -4.25 -36.62 -14.20
CA TYR A 566 -4.96 -35.93 -15.29
C TYR A 566 -5.97 -34.91 -14.76
N GLN A 567 -6.65 -35.21 -13.65
CA GLN A 567 -7.53 -34.26 -12.99
C GLN A 567 -6.76 -33.06 -12.41
N SER A 568 -5.54 -33.27 -11.91
CA SER A 568 -4.67 -32.19 -11.44
C SER A 568 -4.21 -31.29 -12.58
N ILE A 569 -3.88 -31.86 -13.74
CA ILE A 569 -3.51 -31.13 -14.95
C ILE A 569 -4.70 -30.31 -15.44
N LEU A 570 -5.90 -30.91 -15.51
CA LEU A 570 -7.13 -30.20 -15.86
C LEU A 570 -7.42 -29.03 -14.91
N ARG A 571 -7.24 -29.24 -13.60
CA ARG A 571 -7.38 -28.18 -12.58
C ARG A 571 -6.37 -27.05 -12.80
N CYS A 572 -5.15 -27.36 -13.23
CA CYS A 572 -4.15 -26.34 -13.55
C CYS A 572 -4.58 -25.52 -14.77
N ILE A 573 -5.03 -26.17 -15.84
CA ILE A 573 -5.56 -25.50 -17.03
C ILE A 573 -6.72 -24.57 -16.64
N HIS A 574 -7.72 -25.06 -15.90
CA HIS A 574 -8.84 -24.23 -15.44
C HIS A 574 -8.39 -23.01 -14.63
N ARG A 575 -7.37 -23.17 -13.78
CA ARG A 575 -6.84 -22.08 -12.96
C ARG A 575 -6.16 -21.02 -13.83
N ASP A 576 -5.38 -21.45 -14.82
CA ASP A 576 -4.64 -20.54 -15.69
C ASP A 576 -5.58 -19.78 -16.64
N GLU A 577 -6.59 -20.45 -17.20
CA GLU A 577 -7.63 -19.81 -18.02
C GLU A 577 -8.46 -18.79 -17.23
N ARG A 578 -8.79 -19.10 -15.97
CA ARG A 578 -9.48 -18.14 -15.09
C ARG A 578 -8.63 -16.93 -14.75
N LYS A 579 -7.33 -17.13 -14.48
CA LYS A 579 -6.40 -16.00 -14.24
C LYS A 579 -6.35 -15.05 -15.45
N ARG A 580 -6.51 -15.59 -16.67
CA ARG A 580 -6.55 -14.83 -17.92
C ARG A 580 -7.93 -14.26 -18.26
N LYS A 581 -8.98 -14.58 -17.48
CA LYS A 581 -10.38 -14.18 -17.71
C LYS A 581 -10.97 -14.69 -19.04
N CYS A 582 -10.49 -15.81 -19.56
CA CYS A 582 -10.97 -16.41 -20.81
C CYS A 582 -12.12 -17.40 -20.52
N THR A 583 -13.35 -16.91 -20.34
CA THR A 583 -14.50 -17.76 -19.99
C THR A 583 -14.99 -18.65 -21.14
N THR A 584 -14.65 -18.30 -22.37
CA THR A 584 -14.99 -19.03 -23.62
C THR A 584 -14.07 -20.20 -23.91
N SER A 585 -13.04 -20.44 -23.09
CA SER A 585 -12.09 -21.52 -23.35
C SER A 585 -12.75 -22.90 -23.30
N PHE A 586 -12.40 -23.74 -24.27
CA PHE A 586 -12.74 -25.16 -24.32
C PHE A 586 -12.25 -25.94 -23.09
N ALA A 587 -11.30 -25.40 -22.33
CA ALA A 587 -10.82 -25.99 -21.08
C ALA A 587 -11.96 -26.34 -20.12
N PHE A 588 -13.01 -25.51 -20.02
CA PHE A 588 -14.10 -25.73 -19.06
C PHE A 588 -15.06 -26.85 -19.46
N VAL A 589 -15.08 -27.23 -20.73
CA VAL A 589 -15.90 -28.35 -21.24
C VAL A 589 -15.18 -29.68 -21.02
N MET A 590 -13.85 -29.66 -21.09
CA MET A 590 -13.00 -30.85 -21.02
C MET A 590 -13.16 -31.65 -19.72
N GLN A 591 -13.16 -32.97 -19.86
CA GLN A 591 -13.15 -33.91 -18.74
C GLN A 591 -11.74 -34.49 -18.49
N PRO A 592 -11.45 -35.06 -17.30
CA PRO A 592 -10.15 -35.66 -17.00
C PRO A 592 -9.72 -36.75 -18.00
N ASP A 593 -10.67 -37.52 -18.53
CA ASP A 593 -10.39 -38.55 -19.54
C ASP A 593 -10.00 -37.96 -20.90
N ASP A 594 -10.48 -36.76 -21.22
CA ASP A 594 -10.09 -36.06 -22.43
C ASP A 594 -8.64 -35.57 -22.30
N VAL A 595 -8.25 -35.09 -21.11
CA VAL A 595 -6.84 -34.74 -20.80
C VAL A 595 -5.93 -35.97 -20.87
N ARG A 596 -6.37 -37.11 -20.33
CA ARG A 596 -5.66 -38.39 -20.50
C ARG A 596 -5.44 -38.71 -21.97
N HIS A 597 -6.49 -38.56 -22.78
CA HIS A 597 -6.40 -38.87 -24.20
C HIS A 597 -5.44 -37.94 -24.93
N ILE A 598 -5.44 -36.64 -24.59
CA ILE A 598 -4.47 -35.67 -25.12
C ILE A 598 -3.05 -36.13 -24.80
N ILE A 599 -2.76 -36.44 -23.54
CA ILE A 599 -1.40 -36.80 -23.12
C ILE A 599 -0.96 -38.13 -23.73
N ASP A 600 -1.77 -39.19 -23.62
CA ASP A 600 -1.36 -40.54 -24.00
C ASP A 600 -1.38 -40.78 -25.53
N LYS A 601 -2.34 -40.19 -26.25
CA LYS A 601 -2.54 -40.45 -27.69
C LYS A 601 -2.01 -39.36 -28.61
N ILE A 602 -2.08 -38.10 -28.20
CA ILE A 602 -1.57 -36.98 -29.00
C ILE A 602 -0.10 -36.73 -28.68
N TRP A 603 0.24 -36.64 -27.40
CA TRP A 603 1.61 -36.34 -26.94
C TRP A 603 2.42 -37.58 -26.54
N HIS A 604 1.89 -38.79 -26.78
CA HIS A 604 2.57 -40.06 -26.52
C HIS A 604 3.08 -40.27 -25.08
N GLY A 605 2.51 -39.58 -24.09
CA GLY A 605 2.82 -39.73 -22.68
C GLY A 605 4.09 -39.04 -22.19
N HIS A 606 4.71 -38.17 -22.99
CA HIS A 606 5.95 -37.49 -22.63
C HIS A 606 5.94 -35.99 -22.97
N SER A 607 6.89 -35.24 -22.41
CA SER A 607 7.13 -33.85 -22.82
C SER A 607 7.57 -33.79 -24.29
N ALA A 608 7.16 -32.76 -25.01
CA ALA A 608 7.58 -32.50 -26.38
C ALA A 608 9.06 -32.12 -26.49
N LEU A 609 9.64 -31.50 -25.44
CA LEU A 609 11.02 -31.01 -25.44
C LEU A 609 11.97 -32.03 -24.78
N SER A 610 11.86 -32.25 -23.47
CA SER A 610 12.75 -33.17 -22.73
C SER A 610 12.48 -34.66 -22.94
N LYS A 611 11.35 -35.02 -23.56
CA LYS A 611 10.85 -36.41 -23.62
C LYS A 611 10.70 -37.09 -22.26
N THR A 612 10.51 -36.32 -21.19
CA THR A 612 10.26 -36.86 -19.84
C THR A 612 8.88 -37.53 -19.78
N GLU A 613 8.81 -38.78 -19.33
CA GLU A 613 7.58 -39.58 -19.18
C GLU A 613 6.90 -39.40 -17.81
N ASN A 614 7.43 -38.54 -16.94
CA ASN A 614 6.88 -38.33 -15.60
C ASN A 614 5.56 -37.54 -15.66
N LEU A 615 4.44 -38.26 -15.70
CA LEU A 615 3.06 -37.73 -15.73
C LEU A 615 2.80 -36.61 -14.70
N SER A 616 3.43 -36.65 -13.52
CA SER A 616 3.19 -35.66 -12.47
C SER A 616 3.79 -34.28 -12.76
N GLU A 617 4.83 -34.23 -13.59
CA GLU A 617 5.51 -33.01 -14.02
C GLU A 617 4.93 -32.44 -15.31
N LEU A 618 4.20 -33.25 -16.09
CA LEU A 618 3.59 -32.81 -17.33
C LEU A 618 2.48 -31.78 -17.09
N ARG A 619 2.44 -30.79 -17.97
CA ARG A 619 1.48 -29.68 -18.04
C ARG A 619 1.12 -29.45 -19.50
N LEU A 620 -0.03 -28.82 -19.72
CA LEU A 620 -0.55 -28.48 -21.05
C LEU A 620 -0.75 -26.96 -21.18
N PRO A 621 0.32 -26.14 -21.19
CA PRO A 621 0.19 -24.71 -21.46
C PRO A 621 -0.34 -24.41 -22.86
N ARG A 622 -0.80 -23.17 -23.07
CA ARG A 622 -1.16 -22.65 -24.40
C ARG A 622 0.07 -22.64 -25.31
N TRP A 623 -0.08 -23.09 -26.56
CA TRP A 623 0.97 -22.96 -27.57
C TRP A 623 1.06 -21.51 -28.05
N ASN A 624 -0.02 -21.00 -28.66
CA ASN A 624 -0.17 -19.58 -28.95
C ASN A 624 -0.80 -18.86 -27.74
N LYS A 625 -0.08 -17.88 -27.18
CA LYS A 625 -0.53 -17.13 -25.99
C LYS A 625 -1.77 -16.27 -26.25
N SER A 626 -1.94 -15.82 -27.49
CA SER A 626 -3.02 -14.92 -27.91
C SER A 626 -4.36 -15.63 -28.01
N ASP A 627 -4.35 -16.91 -28.36
CA ASP A 627 -5.56 -17.71 -28.55
C ASP A 627 -5.95 -18.45 -27.28
N ASP A 628 -7.25 -18.70 -27.09
CA ASP A 628 -7.77 -19.46 -25.95
C ASP A 628 -7.25 -20.89 -25.89
N TRP A 629 -7.23 -21.47 -24.68
CA TRP A 629 -6.78 -22.85 -24.53
C TRP A 629 -7.75 -23.79 -25.25
N ALA A 630 -7.18 -24.68 -26.05
CA ALA A 630 -7.88 -25.73 -26.77
C ALA A 630 -6.96 -26.96 -26.91
N PRO A 631 -7.51 -28.17 -27.17
CA PRO A 631 -6.69 -29.34 -27.47
C PRO A 631 -5.70 -29.14 -28.63
N TRP A 632 -6.06 -28.28 -29.60
CA TRP A 632 -5.22 -27.88 -30.74
C TRP A 632 -4.51 -26.52 -30.57
N ASN A 633 -4.48 -26.00 -29.34
CA ASN A 633 -3.66 -24.85 -28.96
C ASN A 633 -2.98 -25.14 -27.61
N CYS A 634 -2.51 -26.37 -27.42
CA CYS A 634 -1.78 -26.76 -26.21
C CYS A 634 -0.49 -27.48 -26.59
N ILE A 635 0.51 -27.46 -25.72
CA ILE A 635 1.75 -28.23 -25.87
C ILE A 635 2.01 -29.02 -24.58
N CYS A 636 2.43 -30.28 -24.69
CA CYS A 636 2.80 -31.08 -23.52
C CYS A 636 4.24 -30.78 -23.10
N LEU A 637 4.40 -30.15 -21.94
CA LEU A 637 5.70 -29.73 -21.39
C LEU A 637 5.79 -30.08 -19.91
N THR A 638 7.00 -30.17 -19.37
CA THR A 638 7.21 -30.23 -17.91
C THR A 638 6.86 -28.90 -17.23
N GLU A 639 6.69 -28.91 -15.92
CA GLU A 639 6.40 -27.69 -15.13
C GLU A 639 7.48 -26.60 -15.32
N ARG A 640 8.76 -26.99 -15.45
CA ARG A 640 9.88 -26.08 -15.73
C ARG A 640 9.82 -25.54 -17.14
N GLU A 641 9.75 -26.42 -18.15
CA GLU A 641 9.64 -26.04 -19.56
C GLU A 641 8.43 -25.15 -19.84
N THR A 642 7.32 -25.36 -19.12
CA THR A 642 6.12 -24.53 -19.22
C THR A 642 6.41 -23.07 -18.82
N ARG A 643 7.19 -22.86 -17.76
CA ARG A 643 7.57 -21.50 -17.32
C ARG A 643 8.45 -20.83 -18.37
N ASP A 644 9.39 -21.56 -18.94
CA ASP A 644 10.27 -21.04 -19.98
C ASP A 644 9.50 -20.76 -21.26
N HIS A 645 8.57 -21.63 -21.65
CA HIS A 645 7.68 -21.43 -22.79
C HIS A 645 6.87 -20.13 -22.66
N TYR A 646 6.35 -19.83 -21.47
CA TYR A 646 5.64 -18.56 -21.25
C TYR A 646 6.55 -17.32 -21.26
N LYS A 647 7.86 -17.45 -21.14
CA LYS A 647 8.83 -16.34 -21.26
C LYS A 647 9.19 -16.02 -22.73
N ILE A 648 8.85 -16.89 -23.69
CA ILE A 648 9.17 -16.71 -25.12
C ILE A 648 8.14 -15.79 -25.78
N ASP A 649 8.54 -14.63 -26.31
CA ASP A 649 7.61 -13.73 -27.00
C ASP A 649 7.23 -14.22 -28.40
N ASP A 650 8.24 -14.64 -29.18
CA ASP A 650 8.08 -15.08 -30.56
C ASP A 650 8.50 -16.55 -30.71
N ILE A 651 7.52 -17.41 -30.93
CA ILE A 651 7.67 -18.87 -30.97
C ILE A 651 8.52 -19.29 -32.17
N GLU A 652 8.34 -18.64 -33.32
CA GLU A 652 9.02 -18.99 -34.58
C GLU A 652 10.51 -18.65 -34.57
N LYS A 653 10.93 -17.70 -33.73
CA LYS A 653 12.35 -17.33 -33.57
C LYS A 653 13.11 -18.24 -32.63
N VAL A 654 12.43 -18.85 -31.65
CA VAL A 654 13.08 -19.64 -30.60
C VAL A 654 13.05 -21.14 -30.90
N TYR A 655 11.94 -21.65 -31.45
CA TYR A 655 11.82 -23.07 -31.77
C TYR A 655 12.26 -23.38 -33.20
N ASP A 656 12.88 -24.56 -33.39
CA ASP A 656 13.24 -25.07 -34.72
C ASP A 656 11.98 -25.19 -35.61
N PRO A 657 12.00 -24.67 -36.85
CA PRO A 657 10.90 -24.84 -37.81
C PRO A 657 10.38 -26.27 -37.96
N LYS A 658 11.27 -27.28 -37.89
CA LYS A 658 10.84 -28.70 -37.93
C LYS A 658 10.00 -29.08 -36.71
N PHE A 659 10.34 -28.55 -35.54
CA PHE A 659 9.61 -28.76 -34.31
C PHE A 659 8.24 -28.06 -34.33
N VAL A 660 8.18 -26.83 -34.86
CA VAL A 660 6.92 -26.10 -35.06
C VAL A 660 5.99 -26.89 -35.99
N LEU A 661 6.51 -27.44 -37.10
CA LEU A 661 5.74 -28.26 -38.02
C LEU A 661 5.25 -29.58 -37.36
N HIS A 662 6.09 -30.21 -36.55
CA HIS A 662 5.70 -31.38 -35.77
C HIS A 662 4.53 -31.07 -34.81
N ILE A 663 4.57 -29.95 -34.11
CA ILE A 663 3.48 -29.50 -33.23
C ILE A 663 2.21 -29.21 -34.04
N GLY A 664 2.34 -28.54 -35.19
CA GLY A 664 1.21 -28.29 -36.10
C GLY A 664 0.50 -29.59 -36.52
N ASN A 665 1.26 -30.66 -36.80
CA ASN A 665 0.69 -31.97 -37.12
C ASN A 665 -0.08 -32.58 -35.94
N LEU A 666 0.46 -32.47 -34.72
CA LEU A 666 -0.24 -32.92 -33.50
C LEU A 666 -1.50 -32.11 -33.22
N HIS A 667 -1.49 -30.80 -33.48
CA HIS A 667 -2.68 -29.95 -33.38
C HIS A 667 -3.75 -30.31 -34.41
N MET A 668 -3.37 -30.67 -35.63
CA MET A 668 -4.32 -31.20 -36.63
C MET A 668 -4.96 -32.51 -36.17
N LEU A 669 -4.17 -33.41 -35.59
CA LEU A 669 -4.67 -34.65 -34.98
C LEU A 669 -5.62 -34.34 -33.80
N ALA A 670 -5.31 -33.34 -32.98
CA ALA A 670 -6.19 -32.89 -31.91
C ALA A 670 -7.53 -32.35 -32.46
N ARG A 671 -7.52 -31.58 -33.55
CA ARG A 671 -8.75 -31.08 -34.19
C ARG A 671 -9.65 -32.20 -34.70
N SER A 672 -9.08 -33.25 -35.31
CA SER A 672 -9.88 -34.38 -35.80
C SER A 672 -10.51 -35.18 -34.65
N LEU A 673 -9.76 -35.41 -33.57
CA LEU A 673 -10.25 -36.15 -32.40
C LEU A 673 -11.30 -35.41 -31.58
N PHE A 674 -11.23 -34.07 -31.53
CA PHE A 674 -12.12 -33.22 -30.75
C PHE A 674 -13.07 -32.38 -31.61
N HIS A 675 -13.39 -32.82 -32.83
CA HIS A 675 -14.28 -32.07 -33.74
C HIS A 675 -15.68 -31.81 -33.16
N THR A 676 -16.23 -32.74 -32.37
CA THR A 676 -17.53 -32.59 -31.69
C THR A 676 -17.50 -31.57 -30.56
N LEU A 677 -16.31 -31.22 -30.07
CA LEU A 677 -16.15 -30.40 -28.87
C LEU A 677 -16.67 -28.98 -29.08
N ALA A 678 -16.61 -28.45 -30.30
CA ALA A 678 -17.20 -27.17 -30.66
C ALA A 678 -18.72 -27.15 -30.42
N ALA A 679 -19.44 -28.18 -30.89
CA ALA A 679 -20.88 -28.31 -30.71
C ALA A 679 -21.27 -28.45 -29.23
N VAL A 680 -20.52 -29.25 -28.47
CA VAL A 680 -20.73 -29.43 -27.02
C VAL A 680 -20.46 -28.13 -26.26
N ALA A 681 -19.45 -27.35 -26.67
CA ALA A 681 -19.13 -26.08 -26.03
C ALA A 681 -20.23 -25.03 -26.21
N THR A 682 -20.84 -24.94 -27.40
CA THR A 682 -21.99 -24.05 -27.63
C THR A 682 -23.16 -24.40 -26.71
N GLU A 683 -23.57 -25.67 -26.64
CA GLU A 683 -24.66 -26.11 -25.76
C GLU A 683 -24.32 -25.88 -24.27
N PHE A 684 -23.06 -26.10 -23.88
CA PHE A 684 -22.61 -25.90 -22.52
C PHE A 684 -22.58 -24.42 -22.10
N GLN A 685 -22.28 -23.52 -23.04
CA GLN A 685 -22.33 -22.08 -22.82
C GLN A 685 -23.78 -21.58 -22.74
N GLU A 686 -24.66 -22.05 -23.64
CA GLU A 686 -26.09 -21.71 -23.67
C GLU A 686 -26.83 -22.15 -22.39
N THR A 687 -26.50 -23.32 -21.85
CA THR A 687 -27.09 -23.82 -20.59
C THR A 687 -26.62 -23.07 -19.34
N GLY A 688 -25.61 -22.20 -19.45
CA GLY A 688 -25.02 -21.49 -18.31
C GLY A 688 -24.29 -22.40 -17.30
N GLN A 689 -24.11 -23.69 -17.57
CA GLN A 689 -23.51 -24.57 -16.55
C GLN A 689 -22.00 -24.32 -16.34
N TRP A 690 -21.37 -23.54 -17.23
CA TRP A 690 -19.94 -23.29 -17.27
C TRP A 690 -19.35 -22.68 -16.00
N TRP A 691 -20.06 -21.78 -15.32
CA TRP A 691 -19.54 -21.18 -14.08
C TRP A 691 -19.37 -22.20 -12.95
N LYS A 692 -20.13 -23.31 -12.95
CA LYS A 692 -20.04 -24.36 -11.91
C LYS A 692 -18.84 -25.29 -12.12
N VAL A 693 -18.27 -25.36 -13.33
CA VAL A 693 -17.19 -26.31 -13.62
C VAL A 693 -15.85 -25.75 -13.15
N GLY A 694 -15.11 -26.56 -12.38
CA GLY A 694 -13.84 -26.16 -11.79
C GLY A 694 -13.95 -25.19 -10.60
N MET A 695 -15.15 -24.79 -10.17
CA MET A 695 -15.32 -24.23 -8.81
C MET A 695 -15.08 -25.37 -7.82
N ASN A 696 -14.24 -25.11 -6.82
CA ASN A 696 -13.71 -26.12 -5.89
C ASN A 696 -14.79 -27.07 -5.35
N LYS A 697 -14.89 -28.27 -5.94
CA LYS A 697 -15.30 -29.48 -5.20
C LYS A 697 -14.24 -29.92 -4.19
N GLN A 698 -13.12 -29.20 -4.08
CA GLN A 698 -11.98 -29.54 -3.22
C GLN A 698 -12.28 -29.53 -1.71
N ARG A 699 -13.53 -29.28 -1.27
CA ARG A 699 -14.02 -29.61 0.08
C ARG A 699 -15.51 -29.99 0.14
N SER A 700 -16.11 -30.48 -0.95
CA SER A 700 -17.43 -31.13 -0.86
C SER A 700 -17.22 -32.62 -1.07
N SER A 701 -16.97 -33.35 0.02
CA SER A 701 -17.26 -34.78 0.03
C SER A 701 -18.72 -34.92 -0.41
N LYS A 702 -18.97 -35.47 -1.60
CA LYS A 702 -20.27 -36.05 -1.90
C LYS A 702 -20.41 -37.22 -0.92
N LEU A 703 -21.00 -36.95 0.24
CA LEU A 703 -21.13 -37.91 1.32
C LEU A 703 -22.11 -39.04 0.99
N ASP A 704 -22.88 -38.88 -0.09
CA ASP A 704 -23.82 -39.90 -0.58
C ASP A 704 -23.28 -40.72 -1.76
N ALA A 705 -22.04 -40.50 -2.20
CA ALA A 705 -21.43 -41.32 -3.24
C ALA A 705 -20.79 -42.57 -2.62
N VAL A 706 -21.64 -43.55 -2.35
CA VAL A 706 -21.28 -44.98 -2.27
C VAL A 706 -20.63 -45.43 -3.56
#